data_AF-A0A1Q9EIX6-F1
#
_entry.id   AF-A0A1Q9EIX6-F1
#
_cell.length_a   1.000
_cell.length_b   1.000
_cell.length_c   1.000
_cell.angle_alpha   90.00
_cell.angle_beta   90.00
_cell.angle_gamma   90.00
#
_symmetry.space_group_name_H-M   'P 1'
#
loop_
_entity.id
_entity.type
_entity.pdbx_description
1 polymer ?
#
loop_
_entity_poly.entity_id
_entity_poly.type
_entity_poly.pdbx_seq_one_letter_code
_entity_poly.pdbx_strand_id
1 'polypeptide(L)'
;MAATIGPKFPELLQMWSRLGPDDIVGAEAVQRYSLDRMRIPLDSEDLVNLMSHETPGIPSGWSALAFDALYTFLVAINQLLHKGVHRTEIRGEVLLQELRRTSFTGISGSVSFNENGDRLGAYELLNVQGDPRETVRVAEFSASTSEFFFEKPLVWMDGLMGATPPAHLYSCDPGFYKEEQSKQCKACPKGMKCLGGFNATSTACPRGTFARDTGQSACVPCAKGFFAPDTGLSECSPCLPGYEAPDEGLEACSRCGIGWYSAPSGQARCSSCGRGQITRESGAVNESECLCGSGSFMCGETLSCESCFEGLFCQEGLGPPVQLAGFWTKDASTGCDFSVLRCRNARECPQAALGTCADGREGIACNNCKARHYPRENGTCLPCGETDALPGVIAFVAIPIALLLLNMLRVEPSQVSFNLLTAAAVSSQLLVDFIRITCIYGTDSPVLKFASRLLACPLACACLLVSWCLSKMLGRPKPLDTVLNLCGLLIFAFYLSIALATLVPFQCAPNPDQTASMVSDPGIACYSSDEHAALLALAVCGLLSQPLAFLAVATYATIMYPWRVGSGRGLRLMNRYRFLFHRFKPERYKHGLFLLYRNSIVALLPVAVDVPEIQVPVMGTILLASLALQARTFPWRTEQANHVDLALTGLLIIVLLGAAPLLKLDETESVLSLGIFLCIPVVMILVVALLALLRAIVNHFRKRCQYGIFLCHHKGGAGSLCRLMKLLIARHSPIRVFLDCDQLENLDYLFDIVRTETKSVVVVLTTNLLSRSWCAGEITTAWKNNITTVPLKCDGFKLLNEEALKLIPTMWTPQQKQVLANYGVALGDVMSAYVWLQHNLAHLQMPRSGPVWPREEVVREMLGRCGVLSIGRRTAYMLQASSRSSLAQARARILIMSSVSDPEIMSSCEVLQLMLQGHLRVECAVVHGRRQMSSWKPFAYYLVVVLFRGILNDYRFRRTLAQALAPSKRTLEVLTLIADPQFEFPNLAELEEEEEEVYDAATGSDRTATATDSEQAAFRQQQVQALRSLVTVLALPFSPLASEGLQQKQVAEIAGRMHRYKDPAAAAWRDEADDKLTEASLQDVAGVGRRGSMASCYSQVTAPDGAESIVPIASIESIRSMQPNPDQSFSV
;
A
#
# COMPACT_ATOMS: atom_id res chain seq x y z
N MET A 1 -57.97 -118.67 53.15
CA MET A 1 -59.01 -117.92 53.89
C MET A 1 -59.70 -118.84 54.91
N ALA A 2 -59.15 -119.01 56.12
CA ALA A 2 -59.80 -119.81 57.17
C ALA A 2 -59.39 -119.40 58.60
N ALA A 3 -58.94 -118.16 58.83
CA ALA A 3 -58.51 -117.75 60.16
C ALA A 3 -58.70 -116.24 60.36
N THR A 4 -59.94 -115.82 60.63
CA THR A 4 -60.33 -114.64 61.46
C THR A 4 -61.79 -114.30 61.20
N ILE A 5 -62.67 -115.29 61.30
CA ILE A 5 -64.10 -115.02 61.30
C ILE A 5 -64.46 -114.60 62.73
N GLY A 6 -64.73 -113.30 62.92
CA GLY A 6 -64.98 -112.71 64.23
C GLY A 6 -66.18 -113.36 64.95
N PRO A 7 -66.22 -113.35 66.30
CA PRO A 7 -67.15 -114.17 67.08
C PRO A 7 -68.63 -113.86 66.83
N LYS A 8 -68.95 -112.66 66.33
CA LYS A 8 -70.32 -112.25 65.98
C LYS A 8 -70.71 -112.52 64.53
N PHE A 9 -69.76 -112.90 63.67
CA PHE A 9 -70.07 -113.19 62.27
C PHE A 9 -71.04 -114.36 62.09
N PRO A 10 -71.00 -115.46 62.88
CA PRO A 10 -72.02 -116.49 62.80
C PRO A 10 -73.43 -115.98 63.14
N GLU A 11 -73.56 -115.06 64.11
CA GLU A 11 -74.85 -114.45 64.47
C GLU A 11 -75.38 -113.55 63.35
N LEU A 12 -74.49 -112.79 62.70
CA LEU A 12 -74.88 -112.01 61.53
C LEU A 12 -75.19 -112.90 60.33
N LEU A 13 -74.43 -113.98 60.09
CA LEU A 13 -74.75 -114.96 59.05
C LEU A 13 -76.12 -115.58 59.31
N GLN A 14 -76.47 -115.84 60.58
CA GLN A 14 -77.79 -116.36 60.97
C GLN A 14 -78.91 -115.31 60.80
N MET A 15 -78.65 -114.03 61.03
CA MET A 15 -79.58 -112.94 60.73
C MET A 15 -79.75 -112.76 59.22
N TRP A 16 -78.64 -112.77 58.48
CA TRP A 16 -78.58 -112.58 57.03
C TRP A 16 -79.23 -113.75 56.30
N SER A 17 -79.00 -114.99 56.76
CA SER A 17 -79.65 -116.19 56.23
C SER A 17 -81.15 -116.24 56.50
N ARG A 18 -81.69 -115.36 57.38
CA ARG A 18 -83.14 -115.22 57.64
C ARG A 18 -83.79 -114.12 56.81
N LEU A 19 -83.01 -113.25 56.18
CA LEU A 19 -83.54 -112.22 55.27
C LEU A 19 -83.87 -112.88 53.94
N GLY A 20 -85.16 -112.96 53.63
CA GLY A 20 -85.62 -113.36 52.30
C GLY A 20 -85.55 -112.18 51.33
N PRO A 21 -85.55 -112.43 50.01
CA PRO A 21 -85.72 -111.38 49.01
C PRO A 21 -86.93 -110.49 49.33
N ASP A 22 -88.05 -111.06 49.76
CA ASP A 22 -89.27 -110.33 50.10
C ASP A 22 -89.12 -109.36 51.28
N ASP A 23 -88.17 -109.60 52.20
CA ASP A 23 -87.92 -108.67 53.33
C ASP A 23 -87.20 -107.39 52.88
N ILE A 24 -86.51 -107.43 51.74
CA ILE A 24 -85.66 -106.34 51.24
C ILE A 24 -86.30 -105.67 50.01
N VAL A 25 -86.92 -106.43 49.12
CA VAL A 25 -87.56 -105.96 47.88
C VAL A 25 -89.07 -106.25 47.80
N GLY A 26 -89.70 -106.78 48.86
CA GLY A 26 -91.14 -106.97 48.90
C GLY A 26 -91.91 -105.64 48.87
N ALA A 27 -93.14 -105.66 48.35
CA ALA A 27 -93.94 -104.47 48.09
C ALA A 27 -94.07 -103.55 49.32
N GLU A 28 -94.18 -104.13 50.53
CA GLU A 28 -94.26 -103.37 51.78
C GLU A 28 -92.93 -102.68 52.12
N ALA A 29 -91.78 -103.35 51.89
CA ALA A 29 -90.45 -102.78 52.07
C ALA A 29 -90.14 -101.70 51.02
N VAL A 30 -90.50 -101.95 49.76
CA VAL A 30 -90.38 -100.99 48.67
C VAL A 30 -91.15 -99.72 48.99
N GLN A 31 -92.39 -99.84 49.48
CA GLN A 31 -93.19 -98.69 49.87
C GLN A 31 -92.66 -98.02 51.15
N ARG A 32 -92.32 -98.80 52.19
CA ARG A 32 -91.87 -98.30 53.50
C ARG A 32 -90.57 -97.52 53.39
N TYR A 33 -89.63 -97.97 52.58
CA TYR A 33 -88.33 -97.33 52.40
C TYR A 33 -88.25 -96.50 51.11
N SER A 34 -89.35 -96.36 50.38
CA SER A 34 -89.43 -95.62 49.11
C SER A 34 -88.40 -96.09 48.07
N LEU A 35 -88.18 -97.41 48.00
CA LEU A 35 -87.19 -98.02 47.11
C LEU A 35 -87.61 -97.95 45.63
N ASP A 36 -88.89 -97.70 45.36
CA ASP A 36 -89.47 -97.43 44.03
C ASP A 36 -88.89 -96.15 43.39
N ARG A 37 -88.28 -95.26 44.18
CA ARG A 37 -87.67 -94.02 43.69
C ARG A 37 -86.20 -94.15 43.34
N MET A 38 -85.62 -95.34 43.47
CA MET A 38 -84.23 -95.53 43.08
C MET A 38 -84.08 -95.51 41.56
N ARG A 39 -83.02 -94.82 41.11
CA ARG A 39 -82.74 -94.56 39.68
C ARG A 39 -82.49 -95.81 38.85
N ILE A 40 -82.26 -96.95 39.49
CA ILE A 40 -82.05 -98.24 38.86
C ILE A 40 -83.14 -99.16 39.40
N PRO A 41 -83.98 -99.76 38.52
CA PRO A 41 -85.03 -100.66 38.95
C PRO A 41 -84.45 -101.86 39.71
N LEU A 42 -84.96 -102.14 40.91
CA LEU A 42 -84.49 -103.22 41.80
C LEU A 42 -84.97 -104.62 41.39
N ASP A 43 -85.79 -104.70 40.35
CA ASP A 43 -86.39 -105.91 39.80
C ASP A 43 -85.53 -106.59 38.74
N SER A 44 -84.22 -106.32 38.69
CA SER A 44 -83.32 -107.09 37.83
C SER A 44 -83.10 -108.50 38.39
N GLU A 45 -83.38 -109.51 37.55
CA GLU A 45 -83.02 -110.92 37.81
C GLU A 45 -81.55 -111.06 38.25
N ASP A 46 -80.68 -110.12 37.86
CA ASP A 46 -79.27 -110.05 38.26
C ASP A 46 -79.05 -109.81 39.75
N LEU A 47 -79.88 -108.99 40.43
CA LEU A 47 -79.71 -108.74 41.87
C LEU A 47 -80.18 -109.93 42.70
N VAL A 48 -81.25 -110.60 42.23
CA VAL A 48 -81.73 -111.87 42.80
C VAL A 48 -80.69 -112.98 42.58
N ASN A 49 -80.05 -113.03 41.39
CA ASN A 49 -79.00 -113.99 41.06
C ASN A 49 -77.67 -113.75 41.81
N LEU A 50 -77.35 -112.50 42.14
CA LEU A 50 -76.19 -112.17 42.98
C LEU A 50 -76.38 -112.63 44.43
N MET A 51 -77.62 -112.62 44.93
CA MET A 51 -77.96 -113.09 46.28
C MET A 51 -78.29 -114.59 46.36
N SER A 52 -78.59 -115.26 45.23
CA SER A 52 -78.92 -116.68 45.20
C SER A 52 -77.72 -117.62 45.03
N HIS A 53 -76.55 -117.10 44.67
CA HIS A 53 -75.29 -117.86 44.54
C HIS A 53 -74.50 -117.97 45.87
N GLU A 54 -75.14 -118.49 46.92
CA GLU A 54 -74.39 -118.94 48.10
C GLU A 54 -74.00 -120.42 47.94
N THR A 55 -72.72 -120.65 47.62
CA THR A 55 -72.11 -121.97 47.89
C THR A 55 -71.90 -122.09 49.40
N PRO A 56 -72.36 -123.17 50.06
CA PRO A 56 -72.26 -123.29 51.51
C PRO A 56 -70.78 -123.40 51.94
N GLY A 57 -70.28 -122.39 52.66
CA GLY A 57 -69.07 -122.51 53.47
C GLY A 57 -67.81 -121.74 53.04
N ILE A 58 -67.81 -120.97 51.94
CA ILE A 58 -66.66 -120.13 51.54
C ILE A 58 -67.14 -118.74 51.08
N PRO A 59 -66.86 -117.66 51.83
CA PRO A 59 -67.30 -116.33 51.40
C PRO A 59 -66.52 -115.86 50.16
N SER A 60 -67.23 -115.39 49.14
CA SER A 60 -66.63 -114.65 48.03
C SER A 60 -65.97 -113.37 48.58
N GLY A 61 -64.86 -112.89 48.00
CA GLY A 61 -64.15 -111.70 48.48
C GLY A 61 -65.07 -110.48 48.68
N TRP A 62 -66.10 -110.36 47.84
CA TRP A 62 -67.14 -109.33 47.92
C TRP A 62 -68.02 -109.43 49.16
N SER A 63 -68.37 -110.64 49.63
CA SER A 63 -69.17 -110.85 50.83
C SER A 63 -68.45 -110.33 52.09
N ALA A 64 -67.12 -110.52 52.17
CA ALA A 64 -66.31 -109.97 53.26
C ALA A 64 -66.20 -108.44 53.19
N LEU A 65 -66.05 -107.86 51.99
CA LEU A 65 -66.04 -106.41 51.80
C LEU A 65 -67.40 -105.78 52.19
N ALA A 66 -68.52 -106.41 51.81
CA ALA A 66 -69.86 -105.93 52.13
C ALA A 66 -70.15 -105.97 53.64
N PHE A 67 -69.73 -107.03 54.33
CA PHE A 67 -69.82 -107.11 55.79
C PHE A 67 -69.04 -105.99 56.47
N ASP A 68 -67.79 -105.79 56.04
CA ASP A 68 -66.93 -104.75 56.61
C ASP A 68 -67.52 -103.35 56.37
N ALA A 69 -68.12 -103.12 55.21
CA ALA A 69 -68.84 -101.86 54.95
C ALA A 69 -70.00 -101.65 55.93
N LEU A 70 -70.87 -102.64 56.13
CA LEU A 70 -71.97 -102.56 57.09
C LEU A 70 -71.47 -102.35 58.53
N TYR A 71 -70.44 -103.10 58.92
CA TYR A 71 -69.86 -103.03 60.26
C TYR A 71 -69.22 -101.66 60.52
N THR A 72 -68.66 -101.02 59.50
CA THR A 72 -68.13 -99.64 59.59
C THR A 72 -69.20 -98.66 60.07
N PHE A 73 -70.43 -98.74 59.55
CA PHE A 73 -71.55 -97.90 60.00
C PHE A 73 -71.90 -98.17 61.46
N LEU A 74 -71.96 -99.44 61.86
CA LEU A 74 -72.27 -99.81 63.24
C LEU A 74 -71.22 -99.29 64.22
N VAL A 75 -69.93 -99.41 63.88
CA VAL A 75 -68.83 -98.92 64.71
C VAL A 75 -68.90 -97.39 64.81
N ALA A 76 -69.11 -96.68 63.70
CA ALA A 76 -69.21 -95.22 63.70
C ALA A 76 -70.40 -94.71 64.53
N ILE A 77 -71.59 -95.30 64.36
CA ILE A 77 -72.77 -94.95 65.15
C ILE A 77 -72.53 -95.22 66.64
N ASN A 78 -71.94 -96.37 66.97
CA ASN A 78 -71.64 -96.72 68.35
C ASN A 78 -70.63 -95.75 68.98
N GLN A 79 -69.60 -95.34 68.22
CA GLN A 79 -68.63 -94.34 68.66
C GLN A 79 -69.29 -92.97 68.92
N LEU A 80 -70.20 -92.53 68.06
CA LEU A 80 -70.96 -91.28 68.26
C LEU A 80 -71.89 -91.34 69.47
N LEU A 81 -72.58 -92.47 69.67
CA LEU A 81 -73.41 -92.68 70.86
C LEU A 81 -72.57 -92.62 72.15
N HIS A 82 -71.39 -93.24 72.16
CA HIS A 82 -70.46 -93.17 73.29
C HIS A 82 -69.89 -91.77 73.52
N LYS A 83 -69.75 -90.96 72.47
CA LYS A 83 -69.37 -89.54 72.57
C LYS A 83 -70.51 -88.65 73.11
N GLY A 84 -71.68 -89.21 73.42
CA GLY A 84 -72.82 -88.49 74.00
C GLY A 84 -73.69 -87.76 72.97
N VAL A 85 -73.52 -88.03 71.67
CA VAL A 85 -74.35 -87.42 70.61
C VAL A 85 -75.78 -87.98 70.70
N HIS A 86 -76.76 -87.09 70.72
CA HIS A 86 -78.16 -87.51 70.84
C HIS A 86 -78.60 -88.31 69.61
N ARG A 87 -79.39 -89.37 69.81
CA ARG A 87 -79.76 -90.33 68.74
C ARG A 87 -80.35 -89.69 67.48
N THR A 88 -81.09 -88.59 67.65
CA THR A 88 -81.73 -87.85 66.54
C THR A 88 -80.76 -86.99 65.72
N GLU A 89 -79.56 -86.75 66.25
CA GLU A 89 -78.49 -85.96 65.62
C GLU A 89 -77.47 -86.84 64.88
N ILE A 90 -77.50 -88.17 65.10
CA ILE A 90 -76.63 -89.14 64.42
C ILE A 90 -77.14 -89.39 63.00
N ARG A 91 -76.97 -88.39 62.13
CA ARG A 91 -77.34 -88.44 60.71
C ARG A 91 -76.53 -87.44 59.90
N GLY A 92 -76.51 -87.62 58.59
CA GLY A 92 -75.84 -86.72 57.66
C GLY A 92 -74.35 -86.58 57.96
N GLU A 93 -73.87 -85.33 58.01
CA GLU A 93 -72.46 -84.98 58.08
C GLU A 93 -71.77 -85.50 59.35
N VAL A 94 -72.45 -85.49 60.50
CA VAL A 94 -71.88 -85.99 61.77
C VAL A 94 -71.55 -87.48 61.67
N LEU A 95 -72.44 -88.27 61.08
CA LEU A 95 -72.21 -89.71 60.87
C LEU A 95 -71.15 -89.96 59.79
N LEU A 96 -71.18 -89.19 58.68
CA LEU A 96 -70.20 -89.31 57.61
C LEU A 96 -68.77 -88.99 58.08
N GLN A 97 -68.61 -87.98 58.93
CA GLN A 97 -67.31 -87.62 59.52
C GLN A 97 -66.78 -88.70 60.46
N GLU A 98 -67.64 -89.34 61.24
CA GLU A 98 -67.19 -90.45 62.08
C GLU A 98 -66.86 -91.68 61.23
N LEU A 99 -67.69 -92.03 60.24
CA LEU A 99 -67.44 -93.14 59.30
C LEU A 99 -66.05 -93.09 58.66
N ARG A 100 -65.64 -91.91 58.19
CA ARG A 100 -64.31 -91.70 57.59
C ARG A 100 -63.17 -91.85 58.58
N ARG A 101 -63.42 -91.62 59.87
CA ARG A 101 -62.43 -91.77 60.95
C ARG A 101 -62.41 -93.17 61.54
N THR A 102 -63.43 -93.98 61.27
CA THR A 102 -63.50 -95.35 61.76
C THR A 102 -62.38 -96.18 61.16
N SER A 103 -61.57 -96.77 62.04
CA SER A 103 -60.62 -97.81 61.69
C SER A 103 -60.83 -99.02 62.59
N PHE A 104 -60.83 -100.20 62.00
CA PHE A 104 -60.96 -101.46 62.72
C PHE A 104 -60.44 -102.62 61.86
N THR A 105 -60.22 -103.76 62.51
CA THR A 105 -59.92 -105.01 61.80
C THR A 105 -61.24 -105.66 61.40
N GLY A 106 -61.53 -105.62 60.10
CA GLY A 106 -62.64 -106.32 59.48
C GLY A 106 -62.28 -107.74 59.08
N ILE A 107 -63.21 -108.42 58.42
CA ILE A 107 -63.07 -109.79 57.93
C ILE A 107 -62.13 -109.85 56.73
N SER A 108 -62.11 -108.80 55.90
CA SER A 108 -61.23 -108.70 54.73
C SER A 108 -59.88 -108.05 55.05
N GLY A 109 -59.52 -107.95 56.34
CA GLY A 109 -58.29 -107.33 56.81
C GLY A 109 -58.52 -105.96 57.44
N SER A 110 -57.48 -105.12 57.45
CA SER A 110 -57.61 -103.75 58.00
C SER A 110 -58.61 -102.94 57.17
N VAL A 111 -59.56 -102.30 57.86
CA VAL A 111 -60.54 -101.41 57.25
C VAL A 111 -60.24 -100.01 57.76
N SER A 112 -59.82 -99.16 56.83
CA SER A 112 -59.54 -97.74 57.03
C SER A 112 -59.76 -97.00 55.73
N PHE A 113 -60.11 -95.73 55.83
CA PHE A 113 -60.46 -94.90 54.68
C PHE A 113 -59.47 -93.75 54.54
N ASN A 114 -59.19 -93.35 53.30
CA ASN A 114 -58.47 -92.12 53.01
C ASN A 114 -59.40 -90.89 53.10
N GLU A 115 -58.86 -89.70 52.84
CA GLU A 115 -59.63 -88.45 52.90
C GLU A 115 -60.83 -88.40 51.95
N ASN A 116 -60.76 -89.11 50.82
CA ASN A 116 -61.87 -89.21 49.86
C ASN A 116 -62.98 -90.16 50.33
N GLY A 117 -62.69 -90.99 51.34
CA GLY A 117 -63.57 -92.06 51.80
C GLY A 117 -63.35 -93.39 51.08
N ASP A 118 -62.28 -93.53 50.30
CA ASP A 118 -61.93 -94.81 49.67
C ASP A 118 -61.21 -95.71 50.66
N ARG A 119 -61.45 -97.01 50.56
CA ARG A 119 -60.77 -97.99 51.40
C ARG A 119 -59.33 -98.18 50.94
N LEU A 120 -58.40 -98.12 51.90
CA LEU A 120 -56.99 -98.46 51.67
C LEU A 120 -56.80 -99.99 51.78
N GLY A 121 -56.74 -100.68 50.63
CA GLY A 121 -56.56 -102.15 50.53
C GLY A 121 -55.24 -102.57 49.86
N ALA A 122 -54.97 -103.87 49.84
CA ALA A 122 -53.84 -104.47 49.13
C ALA A 122 -54.29 -105.15 47.81
N TYR A 123 -53.43 -105.10 46.79
CA TYR A 123 -53.67 -105.64 45.45
C TYR A 123 -52.52 -106.56 45.01
N GLU A 124 -52.81 -107.62 44.26
CA GLU A 124 -51.78 -108.54 43.77
C GLU A 124 -51.37 -108.24 42.32
N LEU A 125 -50.06 -108.20 42.03
CA LEU A 125 -49.49 -108.05 40.69
C LEU A 125 -49.08 -109.41 40.13
N LEU A 126 -49.59 -109.73 38.94
CA LEU A 126 -49.37 -110.99 38.26
C LEU A 126 -48.48 -110.79 37.02
N ASN A 127 -47.44 -111.63 36.88
CA ASN A 127 -46.59 -111.70 35.69
C ASN A 127 -46.83 -113.04 34.98
N VAL A 128 -47.11 -112.96 33.67
CA VAL A 128 -47.30 -114.13 32.83
C VAL A 128 -45.93 -114.72 32.51
N GLN A 129 -45.63 -115.87 33.08
CA GLN A 129 -44.33 -116.53 32.95
C GLN A 129 -44.55 -117.91 32.33
N GLY A 130 -44.12 -118.09 31.08
CA GLY A 130 -44.35 -119.32 30.33
C GLY A 130 -45.64 -119.27 29.53
N ASP A 131 -46.60 -120.15 29.84
CA ASP A 131 -47.88 -120.22 29.13
C ASP A 131 -48.68 -118.92 29.37
N PRO A 132 -49.23 -118.27 28.33
CA PRO A 132 -50.07 -117.08 28.47
C PRO A 132 -51.27 -117.21 29.41
N ARG A 133 -51.67 -118.44 29.79
CA ARG A 133 -52.76 -118.69 30.77
C ARG A 133 -52.28 -118.86 32.20
N GLU A 134 -50.97 -118.99 32.41
CA GLU A 134 -50.38 -119.23 33.72
C GLU A 134 -49.84 -117.90 34.28
N THR A 135 -50.44 -117.45 35.37
CA THR A 135 -50.05 -116.20 36.02
C THR A 135 -49.35 -116.50 37.33
N VAL A 136 -48.19 -115.87 37.52
CA VAL A 136 -47.43 -115.97 38.77
C VAL A 136 -47.56 -114.63 39.48
N ARG A 137 -48.00 -114.64 40.74
CA ARG A 137 -47.92 -113.45 41.59
C ARG A 137 -46.45 -113.09 41.80
N VAL A 138 -46.10 -111.87 41.42
CA VAL A 138 -44.73 -111.35 41.50
C VAL A 138 -44.60 -110.21 42.49
N ALA A 139 -45.69 -109.50 42.79
CA ALA A 139 -45.69 -108.47 43.81
C ALA A 139 -47.07 -108.30 44.47
N GLU A 140 -47.08 -107.64 45.61
CA GLU A 140 -48.29 -107.07 46.23
C GLU A 140 -48.14 -105.55 46.28
N PHE A 141 -49.16 -104.82 45.86
CA PHE A 141 -49.25 -103.38 45.98
C PHE A 141 -50.11 -103.01 47.18
N SER A 142 -49.54 -102.27 48.13
CA SER A 142 -50.29 -101.74 49.26
C SER A 142 -50.75 -100.32 48.96
N ALA A 143 -52.06 -100.08 48.86
CA ALA A 143 -52.58 -98.73 48.66
C ALA A 143 -52.32 -97.80 49.85
N SER A 144 -51.99 -98.36 51.03
CA SER A 144 -51.61 -97.57 52.20
C SER A 144 -50.21 -96.96 52.11
N THR A 145 -49.27 -97.63 51.44
CA THR A 145 -47.89 -97.13 51.23
C THR A 145 -47.63 -96.64 49.81
N SER A 146 -48.51 -96.95 48.85
CA SER A 146 -48.29 -96.74 47.42
C SER A 146 -47.04 -97.44 46.87
N GLU A 147 -46.63 -98.54 47.50
CA GLU A 147 -45.44 -99.30 47.11
C GLU A 147 -45.80 -100.72 46.65
N PHE A 148 -45.02 -101.21 45.69
CA PHE A 148 -45.02 -102.61 45.30
C PHE A 148 -43.96 -103.37 46.13
N PHE A 149 -44.40 -104.43 46.78
CA PHE A 149 -43.53 -105.41 47.42
C PHE A 149 -43.34 -106.58 46.46
N PHE A 150 -42.26 -106.55 45.69
CA PHE A 150 -41.92 -107.62 44.76
C PHE A 150 -41.37 -108.83 45.50
N GLU A 151 -42.10 -109.94 45.41
CA GLU A 151 -41.66 -111.25 45.90
C GLU A 151 -40.77 -111.97 44.85
N LYS A 152 -40.92 -111.63 43.56
CA LYS A 152 -40.18 -112.23 42.43
C LYS A 152 -39.84 -111.20 41.34
N PRO A 153 -38.74 -111.37 40.58
CA PRO A 153 -38.37 -110.47 39.49
C PRO A 153 -39.31 -110.61 38.28
N LEU A 154 -39.46 -109.51 37.52
CA LEU A 154 -40.13 -109.51 36.22
C LEU A 154 -39.21 -110.10 35.15
N VAL A 155 -39.78 -110.88 34.23
CA VAL A 155 -39.09 -111.42 33.05
C VAL A 155 -39.57 -110.66 31.80
N TRP A 156 -38.65 -110.06 31.06
CA TRP A 156 -38.91 -109.31 29.82
C TRP A 156 -38.87 -110.21 28.57
N MET A 157 -39.39 -109.72 27.45
CA MET A 157 -39.58 -110.50 26.20
C MET A 157 -38.28 -111.03 25.57
N ASP A 158 -37.14 -110.39 25.84
CA ASP A 158 -35.82 -110.83 25.39
C ASP A 158 -35.14 -111.82 26.38
N GLY A 159 -35.89 -112.25 27.40
CA GLY A 159 -35.43 -113.17 28.43
C GLY A 159 -34.63 -112.52 29.56
N LEU A 160 -34.36 -111.21 29.48
CA LEU A 160 -33.67 -110.50 30.56
C LEU A 160 -34.62 -110.28 31.75
N MET A 161 -34.08 -110.43 32.97
CA MET A 161 -34.82 -110.23 34.22
C MET A 161 -34.46 -108.88 34.83
N GLY A 162 -35.44 -108.15 35.34
CA GLY A 162 -35.20 -106.88 36.03
C GLY A 162 -36.44 -106.00 36.13
N ALA A 163 -36.38 -104.97 36.97
CA ALA A 163 -37.51 -104.05 37.16
C ALA A 163 -37.69 -103.04 36.00
N THR A 164 -36.71 -102.90 35.09
CA THR A 164 -36.67 -101.88 34.01
C THR A 164 -36.27 -102.48 32.65
N PRO A 165 -36.77 -101.92 31.51
CA PRO A 165 -36.48 -102.44 30.16
C PRO A 165 -35.06 -102.09 29.62
N PRO A 166 -34.43 -102.93 28.75
CA PRO A 166 -33.08 -102.70 28.18
C PRO A 166 -32.95 -101.55 27.15
N ALA A 167 -31.83 -100.79 27.20
CA ALA A 167 -31.61 -99.51 26.50
C ALA A 167 -31.51 -99.55 24.95
N HIS A 168 -30.97 -100.65 24.39
CA HIS A 168 -30.73 -100.79 22.95
C HIS A 168 -32.02 -100.92 22.13
N LEU A 169 -33.16 -101.10 22.80
CA LEU A 169 -34.46 -101.16 22.15
C LEU A 169 -34.97 -99.77 21.71
N TYR A 170 -34.26 -98.64 21.99
CA TYR A 170 -34.77 -97.29 21.72
C TYR A 170 -33.82 -96.09 21.32
N SER A 171 -32.48 -96.19 21.09
CA SER A 171 -31.56 -95.05 20.74
C SER A 171 -30.57 -95.27 19.55
N CYS A 172 -29.99 -94.21 18.92
CA CYS A 172 -28.96 -94.28 17.83
C CYS A 172 -27.57 -93.67 18.20
N ASP A 173 -26.50 -94.13 17.55
CA ASP A 173 -25.12 -93.64 17.73
C ASP A 173 -24.80 -92.33 16.95
N PRO A 174 -23.79 -91.53 17.38
CA PRO A 174 -23.31 -90.36 16.64
C PRO A 174 -22.87 -90.70 15.22
N GLY A 175 -23.13 -89.80 14.27
CA GLY A 175 -22.96 -90.06 12.83
C GLY A 175 -24.16 -90.76 12.19
N PHE A 176 -25.17 -91.16 12.97
CA PHE A 176 -26.42 -91.72 12.49
C PHE A 176 -27.64 -90.89 12.91
N TYR A 177 -28.72 -90.94 12.12
CA TYR A 177 -30.00 -90.25 12.36
C TYR A 177 -31.19 -91.20 12.14
N LYS A 178 -32.38 -90.86 12.69
CA LYS A 178 -33.65 -91.56 12.44
C LYS A 178 -34.56 -90.70 11.57
N GLU A 179 -35.21 -91.33 10.59
CA GLU A 179 -36.34 -90.74 9.86
C GLU A 179 -37.65 -91.10 10.58
N GLU A 180 -38.64 -90.20 10.59
CA GLU A 180 -39.88 -90.31 11.40
C GLU A 180 -40.65 -91.64 11.25
N GLN A 181 -40.45 -92.39 10.17
CA GLN A 181 -41.15 -93.64 9.88
C GLN A 181 -40.27 -94.91 10.00
N SER A 182 -38.97 -94.77 10.32
CA SER A 182 -38.01 -95.87 10.40
C SER A 182 -37.53 -96.11 11.83
N LYS A 183 -37.62 -97.36 12.31
CA LYS A 183 -36.98 -97.78 13.58
C LYS A 183 -35.48 -98.06 13.43
N GLN A 184 -34.91 -97.89 12.24
CA GLN A 184 -33.48 -98.14 11.94
C GLN A 184 -32.70 -96.83 11.79
N CYS A 185 -31.49 -96.79 12.38
CA CYS A 185 -30.54 -95.67 12.29
C CYS A 185 -29.84 -95.66 10.92
N LYS A 186 -29.80 -94.51 10.23
CA LYS A 186 -29.11 -94.30 8.94
C LYS A 186 -27.90 -93.39 9.08
N ALA A 187 -26.84 -93.61 8.29
CA ALA A 187 -25.64 -92.77 8.31
C ALA A 187 -25.92 -91.35 7.80
N CYS A 188 -25.28 -90.34 8.40
CA CYS A 188 -25.46 -88.94 8.05
C CYS A 188 -25.07 -88.66 6.58
N PRO A 189 -25.89 -87.96 5.78
CA PRO A 189 -25.53 -87.63 4.40
C PRO A 189 -24.42 -86.56 4.33
N LYS A 190 -23.71 -86.49 3.18
CA LYS A 190 -22.69 -85.46 2.92
C LYS A 190 -23.31 -84.07 3.04
N GLY A 191 -22.52 -83.11 3.53
CA GLY A 191 -22.98 -81.76 3.83
C GLY A 191 -23.84 -81.64 5.09
N MET A 192 -24.07 -82.73 5.84
CA MET A 192 -24.84 -82.72 7.09
C MET A 192 -24.04 -83.28 8.27
N LYS A 193 -24.38 -82.85 9.47
CA LYS A 193 -23.91 -83.39 10.76
C LYS A 193 -25.05 -84.04 11.53
N CYS A 194 -24.76 -85.19 12.17
CA CYS A 194 -25.71 -85.96 12.95
C CYS A 194 -25.11 -86.33 14.32
N LEU A 195 -25.67 -85.78 15.41
CA LEU A 195 -25.11 -85.94 16.76
C LEU A 195 -25.46 -87.29 17.43
N GLY A 196 -26.40 -88.08 16.87
CA GLY A 196 -26.91 -89.29 17.51
C GLY A 196 -27.91 -89.02 18.64
N GLY A 197 -28.38 -90.06 19.32
CA GLY A 197 -29.32 -90.00 20.44
C GLY A 197 -30.76 -90.39 20.12
N PHE A 198 -31.68 -90.13 21.04
CA PHE A 198 -33.09 -90.53 20.94
C PHE A 198 -33.84 -89.83 19.78
N ASN A 199 -33.54 -88.55 19.56
CA ASN A 199 -34.05 -87.72 18.47
C ASN A 199 -32.91 -87.38 17.49
N ALA A 200 -32.18 -88.39 17.04
CA ALA A 200 -31.05 -88.19 16.13
C ALA A 200 -31.55 -87.61 14.80
N THR A 201 -31.32 -86.31 14.57
CA THR A 201 -31.69 -85.57 13.35
C THR A 201 -30.46 -85.15 12.54
N SER A 202 -30.63 -85.03 11.22
CA SER A 202 -29.59 -84.54 10.32
C SER A 202 -29.68 -83.02 10.15
N THR A 203 -28.62 -82.29 10.47
CA THR A 203 -28.56 -80.83 10.31
C THR A 203 -27.54 -80.44 9.24
N ALA A 204 -27.89 -79.57 8.31
CA ALA A 204 -26.96 -79.06 7.31
C ALA A 204 -25.77 -78.33 7.96
N CYS A 205 -24.57 -78.48 7.38
CA CYS A 205 -23.40 -77.75 7.84
C CYS A 205 -23.60 -76.24 7.65
N PRO A 206 -23.35 -75.42 8.70
CA PRO A 206 -23.45 -73.97 8.56
C PRO A 206 -22.39 -73.42 7.61
N ARG A 207 -22.60 -72.18 7.14
CA ARG A 207 -21.61 -71.43 6.34
C ARG A 207 -20.24 -71.45 7.02
N GLY A 208 -19.18 -71.42 6.21
CA GLY A 208 -17.81 -71.61 6.69
C GLY A 208 -17.41 -73.06 6.98
N THR A 209 -18.35 -74.01 7.00
CA THR A 209 -18.07 -75.42 7.31
C THR A 209 -18.64 -76.37 6.26
N PHE A 210 -18.06 -77.56 6.14
CA PHE A 210 -18.47 -78.60 5.20
C PHE A 210 -18.41 -80.00 5.83
N ALA A 211 -19.10 -80.96 5.23
CA ALA A 211 -18.99 -82.38 5.59
C ALA A 211 -18.77 -83.22 4.33
N ARG A 212 -17.54 -83.68 4.13
CA ARG A 212 -17.10 -84.37 2.91
C ARG A 212 -17.69 -85.76 2.72
N ASP A 213 -17.79 -86.48 3.84
CA ASP A 213 -18.09 -87.91 3.86
C ASP A 213 -19.40 -88.17 4.59
N THR A 214 -20.00 -89.33 4.34
CA THR A 214 -21.19 -89.78 5.06
C THR A 214 -20.82 -90.23 6.48
N GLY A 215 -21.77 -90.16 7.41
CA GLY A 215 -21.58 -90.58 8.80
C GLY A 215 -20.88 -89.53 9.69
N GLN A 216 -20.72 -88.29 9.24
CA GLN A 216 -20.06 -87.26 10.05
C GLN A 216 -20.96 -86.77 11.19
N SER A 217 -20.37 -86.73 12.38
CA SER A 217 -21.02 -86.21 13.59
C SER A 217 -20.80 -84.71 13.80
N ALA A 218 -19.85 -84.11 13.06
CA ALA A 218 -19.53 -82.69 13.10
C ALA A 218 -19.11 -82.17 11.72
N CYS A 219 -19.31 -80.87 11.46
CA CYS A 219 -18.84 -80.20 10.25
C CYS A 219 -17.41 -79.69 10.44
N VAL A 220 -16.61 -79.76 9.39
CA VAL A 220 -15.21 -79.32 9.36
C VAL A 220 -15.13 -77.88 8.82
N PRO A 221 -14.38 -76.97 9.45
CA PRO A 221 -14.19 -75.62 8.90
C PRO A 221 -13.40 -75.65 7.58
N CYS A 222 -13.69 -74.72 6.68
CA CYS A 222 -12.89 -74.55 5.47
C CYS A 222 -11.46 -74.15 5.82
N ALA A 223 -10.47 -74.79 5.18
CA ALA A 223 -9.07 -74.44 5.35
C ALA A 223 -8.77 -73.05 4.77
N LYS A 224 -7.67 -72.43 5.22
CA LYS A 224 -7.18 -71.15 4.69
C LYS A 224 -7.05 -71.20 3.16
N GLY A 225 -7.43 -70.12 2.48
CA GLY A 225 -7.55 -70.06 1.02
C GLY A 225 -8.88 -70.57 0.47
N PHE A 226 -9.76 -71.14 1.30
CA PHE A 226 -11.06 -71.67 0.90
C PHE A 226 -12.20 -71.09 1.76
N PHE A 227 -13.41 -71.04 1.20
CA PHE A 227 -14.60 -70.52 1.85
C PHE A 227 -15.84 -71.37 1.54
N ALA A 228 -16.86 -71.29 2.39
CA ALA A 228 -18.15 -71.96 2.22
C ALA A 228 -19.28 -70.93 2.35
N PRO A 229 -19.78 -70.39 1.23
CA PRO A 229 -20.80 -69.33 1.26
C PRO A 229 -22.20 -69.83 1.56
N ASP A 230 -22.46 -71.12 1.40
CA ASP A 230 -23.78 -71.73 1.54
C ASP A 230 -23.77 -72.82 2.61
N THR A 231 -24.95 -73.11 3.16
CA THR A 231 -25.14 -74.21 4.12
C THR A 231 -25.25 -75.55 3.39
N GLY A 232 -24.79 -76.63 4.00
CA GLY A 232 -24.95 -77.98 3.46
C GLY A 232 -23.85 -78.38 2.46
N LEU A 233 -22.73 -77.66 2.42
CA LEU A 233 -21.66 -77.93 1.48
C LEU A 233 -20.89 -79.22 1.82
N SER A 234 -20.55 -79.98 0.79
CA SER A 234 -19.72 -81.18 0.89
C SER A 234 -18.25 -80.93 0.58
N GLU A 235 -17.91 -79.73 0.10
CA GLU A 235 -16.55 -79.26 -0.15
C GLU A 235 -16.52 -77.72 -0.12
N CYS A 236 -15.38 -77.12 0.24
CA CYS A 236 -15.19 -75.67 0.23
C CYS A 236 -14.68 -75.17 -1.12
N SER A 237 -15.04 -73.94 -1.49
CA SER A 237 -14.60 -73.29 -2.72
C SER A 237 -13.29 -72.52 -2.51
N PRO A 238 -12.32 -72.56 -3.45
CA PRO A 238 -11.11 -71.74 -3.34
C PRO A 238 -11.41 -70.26 -3.57
N CYS A 239 -10.65 -69.36 -2.93
CA CYS A 239 -10.68 -67.95 -3.27
C CYS A 239 -10.14 -67.70 -4.68
N LEU A 240 -10.82 -66.83 -5.44
CA LEU A 240 -10.38 -66.44 -6.78
C LEU A 240 -9.14 -65.52 -6.72
N PRO A 241 -8.37 -65.38 -7.80
CA PRO A 241 -7.28 -64.39 -7.88
C PRO A 241 -7.76 -62.99 -7.48
N GLY A 242 -6.92 -62.25 -6.76
CA GLY A 242 -7.26 -60.97 -6.15
C GLY A 242 -8.02 -61.05 -4.82
N TYR A 243 -8.28 -62.26 -4.29
CA TYR A 243 -8.95 -62.47 -3.00
C TYR A 243 -8.14 -63.39 -2.08
N GLU A 244 -8.28 -63.19 -0.78
CA GLU A 244 -7.65 -63.99 0.28
C GLU A 244 -8.67 -64.57 1.27
N ALA A 245 -8.27 -65.67 1.91
CA ALA A 245 -8.96 -66.28 3.05
C ALA A 245 -7.90 -66.63 4.12
N PRO A 246 -7.55 -65.66 4.99
CA PRO A 246 -6.44 -65.82 5.94
C PRO A 246 -6.75 -66.76 7.10
N ASP A 247 -8.04 -66.94 7.40
CA ASP A 247 -8.56 -67.69 8.54
C ASP A 247 -9.36 -68.91 8.09
N GLU A 248 -9.45 -69.90 8.98
CA GLU A 248 -10.28 -71.08 8.75
C GLU A 248 -11.76 -70.76 9.00
N GLY A 249 -12.65 -71.45 8.31
CA GLY A 249 -14.09 -71.31 8.54
C GLY A 249 -14.73 -70.09 7.89
N LEU A 250 -14.09 -69.48 6.87
CA LEU A 250 -14.60 -68.26 6.25
C LEU A 250 -15.85 -68.49 5.39
N GLU A 251 -16.81 -67.57 5.53
CA GLU A 251 -18.05 -67.56 4.73
C GLU A 251 -17.87 -66.87 3.38
N ALA A 252 -16.85 -66.02 3.24
CA ALA A 252 -16.51 -65.30 2.01
C ALA A 252 -15.03 -64.91 2.00
N CYS A 253 -14.42 -64.81 0.81
CA CYS A 253 -13.05 -64.29 0.66
C CYS A 253 -13.04 -62.75 0.65
N SER A 254 -12.00 -62.15 1.23
CA SER A 254 -11.76 -60.70 1.21
C SER A 254 -10.88 -60.31 0.02
N ARG A 255 -11.08 -59.12 -0.56
CA ARG A 255 -10.20 -58.60 -1.62
C ARG A 255 -8.82 -58.28 -1.06
N CYS A 256 -7.77 -58.53 -1.84
CA CYS A 256 -6.44 -58.00 -1.53
C CYS A 256 -6.49 -56.46 -1.44
N GLY A 257 -6.03 -55.91 -0.32
CA GLY A 257 -5.94 -54.47 -0.14
C GLY A 257 -4.96 -53.80 -1.11
N ILE A 258 -5.01 -52.48 -1.21
CA ILE A 258 -4.07 -51.70 -2.03
C ILE A 258 -2.63 -51.99 -1.61
N GLY A 259 -1.76 -52.30 -2.58
CA GLY A 259 -0.36 -52.70 -2.35
C GLY A 259 -0.16 -54.19 -2.10
N TRP A 260 -1.21 -54.98 -2.30
CA TRP A 260 -1.20 -56.43 -2.19
C TRP A 260 -1.89 -57.07 -3.39
N TYR A 261 -1.39 -58.20 -3.86
CA TYR A 261 -1.91 -58.95 -5.01
C TYR A 261 -2.01 -60.45 -4.72
N SER A 262 -2.84 -61.18 -5.47
CA SER A 262 -2.98 -62.63 -5.34
C SER A 262 -3.16 -63.27 -6.71
N ALA A 263 -2.13 -63.98 -7.19
CA ALA A 263 -2.09 -64.56 -8.54
C ALA A 263 -2.74 -65.97 -8.63
N PRO A 264 -2.39 -66.95 -7.77
CA PRO A 264 -3.06 -68.25 -7.77
C PRO A 264 -4.42 -68.23 -7.07
N SER A 265 -5.36 -69.05 -7.55
CA SER A 265 -6.59 -69.39 -6.80
C SER A 265 -6.24 -70.19 -5.54
N GLY A 266 -6.99 -69.96 -4.45
CA GLY A 266 -6.80 -70.66 -3.18
C GLY A 266 -5.71 -70.07 -2.29
N GLN A 267 -5.30 -68.81 -2.51
CA GLN A 267 -4.26 -68.17 -1.73
C GLN A 267 -4.77 -67.77 -0.34
N ALA A 268 -4.06 -68.18 0.72
CA ALA A 268 -4.44 -67.87 2.10
C ALA A 268 -4.22 -66.39 2.46
N ARG A 269 -3.16 -65.76 1.94
CA ARG A 269 -2.82 -64.35 2.19
C ARG A 269 -2.28 -63.70 0.94
N CYS A 270 -2.68 -62.47 0.64
CA CYS A 270 -2.14 -61.73 -0.49
C CYS A 270 -0.62 -61.51 -0.35
N SER A 271 0.07 -61.41 -1.48
CA SER A 271 1.48 -61.06 -1.60
C SER A 271 1.65 -59.55 -1.61
N SER A 272 2.64 -59.01 -0.88
CA SER A 272 2.93 -57.57 -0.90
C SER A 272 3.71 -57.19 -2.15
N CYS A 273 3.40 -56.03 -2.73
CA CYS A 273 4.18 -55.43 -3.82
C CYS A 273 5.63 -55.07 -3.42
N GLY A 274 5.91 -54.87 -2.13
CA GLY A 274 7.25 -54.52 -1.64
C GLY A 274 7.77 -53.15 -2.10
N ARG A 275 8.91 -52.70 -1.54
CA ARG A 275 9.69 -51.52 -1.98
C ARG A 275 8.90 -50.20 -2.18
N GLY A 276 7.84 -50.00 -1.38
CA GLY A 276 7.01 -48.79 -1.44
C GLY A 276 6.02 -48.72 -2.61
N GLN A 277 5.86 -49.82 -3.35
CA GLN A 277 4.91 -49.93 -4.46
C GLN A 277 3.50 -50.22 -3.96
N ILE A 278 2.49 -49.73 -4.69
CA ILE A 278 1.07 -49.92 -4.44
C ILE A 278 0.38 -50.47 -5.70
N THR A 279 -0.84 -51.00 -5.54
CA THR A 279 -1.73 -51.38 -6.65
C THR A 279 -2.75 -50.26 -6.88
N ARG A 280 -3.25 -50.09 -8.11
CA ARG A 280 -4.23 -49.02 -8.41
C ARG A 280 -5.58 -49.25 -7.72
N GLU A 281 -6.00 -50.50 -7.68
CA GLU A 281 -7.26 -50.92 -7.08
C GLU A 281 -7.05 -52.13 -6.16
N SER A 282 -8.02 -52.37 -5.28
CA SER A 282 -8.06 -53.58 -4.47
C SER A 282 -8.38 -54.81 -5.33
N GLY A 283 -7.72 -55.92 -5.06
CA GLY A 283 -7.91 -57.18 -5.78
C GLY A 283 -7.03 -57.33 -7.01
N ALA A 284 -5.83 -56.73 -6.98
CA ALA A 284 -4.81 -56.95 -8.00
C ALA A 284 -4.48 -58.45 -8.13
N VAL A 285 -4.37 -58.91 -9.37
CA VAL A 285 -4.16 -60.33 -9.66
C VAL A 285 -2.70 -60.62 -9.97
N ASN A 286 -1.94 -59.65 -10.47
CA ASN A 286 -0.54 -59.84 -10.88
C ASN A 286 0.44 -58.85 -10.24
N GLU A 287 1.70 -59.27 -10.10
CA GLU A 287 2.80 -58.43 -9.61
C GLU A 287 3.10 -57.25 -10.54
N SER A 288 2.82 -57.37 -11.84
CA SER A 288 2.97 -56.27 -12.81
C SER A 288 2.03 -55.08 -12.54
N GLU A 289 1.05 -55.23 -11.66
CA GLU A 289 0.15 -54.15 -11.23
C GLU A 289 0.72 -53.36 -10.04
N CYS A 290 1.89 -53.76 -9.52
CA CYS A 290 2.64 -53.03 -8.51
C CYS A 290 3.39 -51.85 -9.15
N LEU A 291 2.96 -50.64 -8.81
CA LEU A 291 3.47 -49.37 -9.35
C LEU A 291 3.81 -48.42 -8.20
N CYS A 292 4.59 -47.39 -8.47
CA CYS A 292 4.75 -46.32 -7.49
C CYS A 292 3.47 -45.50 -7.39
N GLY A 293 3.07 -45.16 -6.16
CA GLY A 293 1.87 -44.38 -5.90
C GLY A 293 1.92 -42.95 -6.47
N SER A 294 0.82 -42.24 -6.36
CA SER A 294 0.72 -40.85 -6.81
C SER A 294 1.81 -39.97 -6.17
N GLY A 295 2.46 -39.15 -7.00
CA GLY A 295 3.58 -38.32 -6.57
C GLY A 295 4.89 -39.06 -6.33
N SER A 296 5.05 -40.30 -6.80
CA SER A 296 6.31 -41.05 -6.78
C SER A 296 6.59 -41.74 -8.11
N PHE A 297 7.86 -42.02 -8.41
CA PHE A 297 8.28 -42.72 -9.63
C PHE A 297 9.32 -43.81 -9.31
N MET A 298 9.48 -44.75 -10.24
CA MET A 298 10.39 -45.87 -10.09
C MET A 298 11.79 -45.47 -10.53
N CYS A 299 12.79 -45.65 -9.67
CA CYS A 299 14.15 -45.21 -9.96
C CYS A 299 15.23 -46.29 -9.80
N GLY A 300 16.16 -46.34 -10.77
CA GLY A 300 17.31 -47.26 -10.83
C GLY A 300 16.97 -48.72 -11.17
N GLU A 301 18.00 -49.57 -11.28
CA GLU A 301 17.85 -51.04 -11.44
C GLU A 301 17.25 -51.71 -10.18
N THR A 302 17.18 -50.98 -9.05
CA THR A 302 16.68 -51.45 -7.75
C THR A 302 15.15 -51.44 -7.61
N LEU A 303 14.40 -50.88 -8.58
CA LEU A 303 12.93 -50.87 -8.60
C LEU A 303 12.28 -50.25 -7.33
N SER A 304 12.94 -49.26 -6.71
CA SER A 304 12.45 -48.55 -5.52
C SER A 304 11.69 -47.27 -5.89
N CYS A 305 10.62 -46.96 -5.15
CA CYS A 305 9.85 -45.74 -5.37
C CYS A 305 10.48 -44.54 -4.65
N GLU A 306 10.79 -43.49 -5.40
CA GLU A 306 11.23 -42.20 -4.88
C GLU A 306 10.14 -41.13 -5.08
N SER A 307 10.07 -40.17 -4.16
CA SER A 307 9.14 -39.05 -4.23
C SER A 307 9.46 -38.16 -5.43
N CYS A 308 8.42 -37.66 -6.09
CA CYS A 308 8.57 -36.75 -7.22
C CYS A 308 9.14 -35.41 -6.72
N PHE A 309 10.24 -34.98 -7.32
CA PHE A 309 10.85 -33.69 -7.02
C PHE A 309 9.95 -32.52 -7.46
N GLU A 310 9.95 -31.42 -6.70
CA GLU A 310 9.22 -30.21 -7.06
C GLU A 310 9.69 -29.70 -8.44
N GLY A 311 8.73 -29.40 -9.32
CA GLY A 311 9.02 -29.00 -10.71
C GLY A 311 9.04 -30.15 -11.71
N LEU A 312 8.89 -31.40 -11.26
CA LEU A 312 8.68 -32.56 -12.11
C LEU A 312 7.23 -33.07 -12.00
N PHE A 313 6.77 -33.75 -13.04
CA PHE A 313 5.51 -34.47 -13.07
C PHE A 313 5.78 -35.97 -13.21
N CYS A 314 5.40 -36.71 -12.19
CA CYS A 314 5.54 -38.16 -12.13
C CYS A 314 4.18 -38.80 -12.37
N GLN A 315 4.04 -39.47 -13.51
CA GLN A 315 2.78 -40.10 -13.91
C GLN A 315 2.66 -41.48 -13.25
N GLU A 316 2.36 -41.51 -11.95
CA GLU A 316 1.99 -42.71 -11.15
C GLU A 316 2.80 -43.98 -11.51
N GLY A 317 4.13 -43.86 -11.52
CA GLY A 317 5.04 -44.99 -11.77
C GLY A 317 5.09 -45.54 -13.21
N LEU A 318 4.47 -44.90 -14.21
CA LEU A 318 4.42 -45.36 -15.61
C LEU A 318 5.66 -45.01 -16.46
N GLY A 319 6.69 -44.36 -15.90
CA GLY A 319 7.89 -43.96 -16.63
C GLY A 319 8.77 -42.96 -15.88
N PRO A 320 9.90 -42.52 -16.46
CA PRO A 320 10.73 -41.46 -15.88
C PRO A 320 9.90 -40.16 -15.74
N PRO A 321 10.22 -39.31 -14.74
CA PRO A 321 9.54 -38.04 -14.57
C PRO A 321 9.67 -37.18 -15.83
N VAL A 322 8.66 -36.36 -16.10
CA VAL A 322 8.74 -35.30 -17.11
C VAL A 322 8.89 -33.96 -16.41
N GLN A 323 9.61 -33.02 -17.00
CA GLN A 323 9.72 -31.67 -16.41
C GLN A 323 8.40 -30.92 -16.59
N LEU A 324 7.94 -30.20 -15.56
CA LEU A 324 6.79 -29.31 -15.66
C LEU A 324 7.18 -28.04 -16.42
N ALA A 325 6.18 -27.39 -17.03
CA ALA A 325 6.41 -26.12 -17.72
C ALA A 325 6.97 -25.08 -16.74
N GLY A 326 8.14 -24.52 -17.06
CA GLY A 326 8.87 -23.55 -16.22
C GLY A 326 9.99 -24.16 -15.39
N PHE A 327 10.20 -25.47 -15.47
CA PHE A 327 11.30 -26.18 -14.81
C PHE A 327 12.11 -26.94 -15.84
N TRP A 328 13.40 -27.13 -15.54
CA TRP A 328 14.32 -27.89 -16.38
C TRP A 328 15.23 -28.73 -15.49
N THR A 329 15.48 -29.94 -15.92
CA THR A 329 16.49 -30.82 -15.32
C THR A 329 17.26 -31.47 -16.45
N LYS A 330 18.53 -31.79 -16.21
CA LYS A 330 19.31 -32.58 -17.16
C LYS A 330 18.71 -33.99 -17.26
N ASP A 331 18.76 -34.57 -18.46
CA ASP A 331 18.40 -35.97 -18.67
C ASP A 331 19.35 -36.89 -17.87
N ALA A 332 18.80 -37.59 -16.88
CA ALA A 332 19.49 -38.49 -15.97
C ALA A 332 19.18 -39.95 -16.31
N SER A 333 19.38 -40.33 -17.59
CA SER A 333 19.08 -41.67 -18.12
C SER A 333 19.80 -42.85 -17.43
N THR A 334 20.67 -42.60 -16.44
CA THR A 334 21.44 -43.62 -15.69
C THR A 334 21.45 -43.43 -14.17
N GLY A 335 20.75 -42.42 -13.61
CA GLY A 335 20.77 -42.14 -12.17
C GLY A 335 19.52 -41.39 -11.64
N CYS A 336 19.30 -41.47 -10.33
CA CYS A 336 18.12 -40.91 -9.63
C CYS A 336 18.31 -39.47 -9.10
N ASP A 337 19.46 -38.86 -9.40
CA ASP A 337 19.80 -37.53 -8.91
C ASP A 337 19.37 -36.47 -9.93
N PHE A 338 18.22 -35.82 -9.67
CA PHE A 338 17.65 -34.78 -10.52
C PHE A 338 17.98 -33.39 -9.96
N SER A 339 18.86 -32.66 -10.64
CA SER A 339 19.10 -31.24 -10.37
C SER A 339 18.01 -30.40 -11.07
N VAL A 340 16.92 -30.13 -10.36
CA VAL A 340 15.77 -29.38 -10.92
C VAL A 340 15.99 -27.88 -10.75
N LEU A 341 16.06 -27.18 -11.88
CA LEU A 341 16.27 -25.74 -11.97
C LEU A 341 15.00 -25.02 -12.42
N ARG A 342 14.80 -23.80 -11.93
CA ARG A 342 13.72 -22.93 -12.40
C ARG A 342 14.14 -22.23 -13.69
N CYS A 343 13.25 -22.20 -14.68
CA CYS A 343 13.46 -21.45 -15.91
C CYS A 343 12.88 -20.04 -15.81
N ARG A 344 13.32 -19.13 -16.70
CA ARG A 344 12.86 -17.73 -16.70
C ARG A 344 11.36 -17.63 -16.93
N ASN A 345 10.80 -18.52 -17.76
CA ASN A 345 9.35 -18.65 -17.94
C ASN A 345 8.98 -20.05 -18.43
N ALA A 346 7.68 -20.38 -18.33
CA ALA A 346 7.13 -21.67 -18.73
C ALA A 346 7.08 -21.93 -20.25
N ARG A 347 7.33 -20.90 -21.07
CA ARG A 347 7.39 -21.04 -22.53
C ARG A 347 8.78 -21.44 -23.02
N GLU A 348 9.83 -21.10 -22.28
CA GLU A 348 11.21 -21.48 -22.60
C GLU A 348 11.49 -22.95 -22.25
N CYS A 349 10.93 -23.41 -21.13
CA CYS A 349 10.96 -24.79 -20.67
C CYS A 349 9.54 -25.35 -20.71
N PRO A 350 9.12 -25.99 -21.83
CA PRO A 350 7.80 -26.58 -21.93
C PRO A 350 7.68 -27.83 -21.07
N GLN A 351 6.46 -28.25 -20.80
CA GLN A 351 6.20 -29.57 -20.22
C GLN A 351 6.56 -30.65 -21.24
N ALA A 352 7.65 -31.37 -21.00
CA ALA A 352 8.22 -32.34 -21.93
C ALA A 352 9.15 -33.31 -21.20
N ALA A 353 9.79 -34.23 -21.94
CA ALA A 353 10.84 -35.08 -21.40
C ALA A 353 11.99 -34.24 -20.80
N LEU A 354 12.72 -34.82 -19.85
CA LEU A 354 13.82 -34.16 -19.16
C LEU A 354 14.84 -33.60 -20.15
N GLY A 355 15.33 -32.39 -19.88
CA GLY A 355 16.31 -31.69 -20.71
C GLY A 355 15.73 -31.00 -21.94
N THR A 356 14.42 -31.10 -22.19
CA THR A 356 13.79 -30.52 -23.38
C THR A 356 13.65 -29.01 -23.25
N CYS A 357 14.02 -28.30 -24.32
CA CYS A 357 13.88 -26.85 -24.45
C CYS A 357 12.94 -26.48 -25.59
N ALA A 358 12.36 -25.27 -25.53
CA ALA A 358 11.61 -24.70 -26.65
C ALA A 358 12.49 -24.54 -27.91
N ASP A 359 11.85 -24.50 -29.08
CA ASP A 359 12.54 -24.47 -30.37
C ASP A 359 13.64 -23.41 -30.45
N GLY A 360 14.84 -23.81 -30.88
CA GLY A 360 15.99 -22.92 -31.04
C GLY A 360 16.75 -22.59 -29.76
N ARG A 361 16.37 -23.14 -28.60
CA ARG A 361 17.11 -22.99 -27.32
C ARG A 361 18.04 -24.16 -27.02
N GLU A 362 19.03 -23.89 -26.18
CA GLU A 362 19.98 -24.86 -25.65
C GLU A 362 20.58 -24.41 -24.30
N GLY A 363 21.36 -25.29 -23.68
CA GLY A 363 22.03 -25.02 -22.41
C GLY A 363 21.17 -25.32 -21.17
N ILE A 364 21.77 -25.13 -20.00
CA ILE A 364 21.15 -25.35 -18.70
C ILE A 364 19.97 -24.38 -18.53
N ALA A 365 18.84 -24.89 -18.05
CA ALA A 365 17.58 -24.15 -17.91
C ALA A 365 17.10 -23.45 -19.19
N CYS A 366 17.49 -23.96 -20.36
CA CYS A 366 17.16 -23.39 -21.68
C CYS A 366 17.51 -21.91 -21.82
N ASN A 367 18.54 -21.46 -21.08
CA ASN A 367 18.86 -20.04 -20.95
C ASN A 367 19.33 -19.40 -22.26
N ASN A 368 20.03 -20.17 -23.09
CA ASN A 368 20.72 -19.65 -24.26
C ASN A 368 19.95 -19.99 -25.54
N CYS A 369 19.89 -19.06 -26.48
CA CYS A 369 19.54 -19.37 -27.86
C CYS A 369 20.74 -20.04 -28.55
N LYS A 370 20.45 -20.98 -29.44
CA LYS A 370 21.46 -21.59 -30.32
C LYS A 370 22.25 -20.51 -31.06
N ALA A 371 23.49 -20.81 -31.43
CA ALA A 371 24.33 -19.89 -32.21
C ALA A 371 23.56 -19.31 -33.42
N ARG A 372 23.65 -17.99 -33.61
CA ARG A 372 22.89 -17.22 -34.63
C ARG A 372 21.36 -17.34 -34.53
N HIS A 373 20.83 -17.50 -33.32
CA HIS A 373 19.40 -17.36 -33.05
C HIS A 373 19.14 -16.23 -32.06
N TYR A 374 17.93 -15.67 -32.06
CA TYR A 374 17.50 -14.63 -31.14
C TYR A 374 16.13 -14.95 -30.51
N PRO A 375 15.87 -14.52 -29.27
CA PRO A 375 14.66 -14.90 -28.54
C PRO A 375 13.41 -14.15 -29.02
N ARG A 376 12.24 -14.79 -28.93
CA ARG A 376 10.91 -14.18 -29.09
C ARG A 376 10.11 -14.22 -27.77
N GLU A 377 9.07 -13.39 -27.69
CA GLU A 377 8.11 -13.36 -26.56
C GLU A 377 7.35 -14.67 -26.35
N ASN A 378 7.25 -15.52 -27.37
CA ASN A 378 6.64 -16.84 -27.28
C ASN A 378 7.55 -17.90 -26.63
N GLY A 379 8.77 -17.53 -26.22
CA GLY A 379 9.73 -18.44 -25.58
C GLY A 379 10.65 -19.18 -26.56
N THR A 380 10.43 -19.15 -27.87
CA THR A 380 11.32 -19.82 -28.85
C THR A 380 12.43 -18.88 -29.33
N CYS A 381 13.48 -19.43 -29.94
CA CYS A 381 14.51 -18.66 -30.65
C CYS A 381 14.44 -18.89 -32.15
N LEU A 382 14.49 -17.81 -32.94
CA LEU A 382 14.49 -17.86 -34.40
C LEU A 382 15.90 -17.62 -34.96
N PRO A 383 16.24 -18.23 -36.10
CA PRO A 383 17.52 -17.97 -36.76
C PRO A 383 17.60 -16.51 -37.23
N CYS A 384 18.78 -15.92 -37.14
CA CYS A 384 19.06 -14.56 -37.62
C CYS A 384 18.97 -14.51 -39.15
N GLY A 385 18.14 -13.61 -39.69
CA GLY A 385 18.11 -13.24 -41.10
C GLY A 385 19.17 -12.18 -41.46
N GLU A 386 19.34 -11.92 -42.76
CA GLU A 386 20.39 -11.02 -43.30
C GLU A 386 20.26 -9.56 -42.82
N THR A 387 19.03 -9.10 -42.53
CA THR A 387 18.76 -7.73 -42.08
C THR A 387 18.65 -7.59 -40.56
N ASP A 388 18.69 -8.69 -39.81
CA ASP A 388 18.40 -8.68 -38.36
C ASP A 388 19.54 -8.10 -37.52
N ALA A 389 20.77 -8.04 -38.05
CA ALA A 389 21.89 -7.33 -37.44
C ALA A 389 21.86 -5.82 -37.71
N LEU A 390 21.07 -5.35 -38.68
CA LEU A 390 21.07 -3.96 -39.14
C LEU A 390 20.66 -2.95 -38.05
N PRO A 391 19.62 -3.18 -37.21
CA PRO A 391 19.29 -2.27 -36.12
C PRO A 391 20.43 -2.11 -35.11
N GLY A 392 21.14 -3.20 -34.81
CA GLY A 392 22.30 -3.18 -33.93
C GLY A 392 23.48 -2.41 -34.53
N VAL A 393 23.80 -2.64 -35.81
CA VAL A 393 24.86 -1.90 -36.52
C VAL A 393 24.52 -0.41 -36.62
N ILE A 394 23.26 -0.05 -36.92
CA ILE A 394 22.80 1.33 -36.91
C ILE A 394 22.95 1.94 -35.51
N ALA A 395 22.60 1.23 -34.44
CA ALA A 395 22.78 1.73 -33.08
C ALA A 395 24.27 1.96 -32.72
N PHE A 396 25.16 1.02 -33.08
CA PHE A 396 26.60 1.12 -32.79
C PHE A 396 27.36 2.14 -33.64
N VAL A 397 26.86 2.47 -34.85
CA VAL A 397 27.55 3.37 -35.78
C VAL A 397 26.83 4.72 -35.90
N ALA A 398 25.51 4.73 -36.13
CA ALA A 398 24.76 5.95 -36.38
C ALA A 398 24.53 6.78 -35.11
N ILE A 399 24.37 6.17 -33.92
CA ILE A 399 24.20 6.95 -32.67
C ILE A 399 25.49 7.69 -32.29
N PRO A 400 26.68 7.08 -32.27
CA PRO A 400 27.93 7.81 -32.03
C PRO A 400 28.16 8.89 -33.09
N ILE A 401 27.92 8.61 -34.37
CA ILE A 401 28.05 9.59 -35.46
C ILE A 401 27.03 10.73 -35.30
N ALA A 402 25.78 10.45 -34.96
CA ALA A 402 24.76 11.46 -34.73
C ALA A 402 25.09 12.34 -33.52
N LEU A 403 25.57 11.76 -32.41
CA LEU A 403 26.06 12.50 -31.25
C LEU A 403 27.26 13.38 -31.63
N LEU A 404 28.17 12.87 -32.48
CA LEU A 404 29.31 13.62 -32.98
C LEU A 404 28.87 14.77 -33.90
N LEU A 405 27.95 14.53 -34.84
CA LEU A 405 27.41 15.51 -35.78
C LEU A 405 26.57 16.59 -35.08
N LEU A 406 25.66 16.21 -34.18
CA LEU A 406 24.84 17.15 -33.40
C LEU A 406 25.72 18.06 -32.54
N ASN A 407 26.78 17.50 -31.94
CA ASN A 407 27.75 18.30 -31.19
C ASN A 407 28.57 19.22 -32.12
N MET A 408 28.94 18.77 -33.32
CA MET A 408 29.74 19.56 -34.27
C MET A 408 28.94 20.68 -34.95
N LEU A 409 27.64 20.51 -35.17
CA LEU A 409 26.76 21.44 -35.89
C LEU A 409 26.28 22.65 -35.06
N ARG A 410 26.78 22.85 -33.83
CA ARG A 410 26.36 23.94 -32.92
C ARG A 410 24.83 24.06 -32.77
N VAL A 411 24.10 22.98 -32.93
CA VAL A 411 22.70 22.93 -32.51
C VAL A 411 22.74 22.98 -30.99
N GLU A 412 22.54 24.16 -30.39
CA GLU A 412 22.20 24.23 -28.98
C GLU A 412 20.90 23.44 -28.84
N PRO A 413 20.91 22.29 -28.16
CA PRO A 413 19.71 21.50 -28.05
C PRO A 413 18.70 22.39 -27.35
N SER A 414 17.62 22.74 -28.04
CA SER A 414 16.46 23.26 -27.35
C SER A 414 16.07 22.22 -26.28
N GLN A 415 15.46 22.66 -25.17
CA GLN A 415 15.01 21.75 -24.11
C GLN A 415 14.20 20.55 -24.68
N VAL A 416 13.50 20.77 -25.80
CA VAL A 416 12.71 19.79 -26.56
C VAL A 416 13.59 18.79 -27.34
N SER A 417 14.63 19.26 -28.02
CA SER A 417 15.63 18.40 -28.70
C SER A 417 16.34 17.46 -27.72
N PHE A 418 16.54 17.92 -26.49
CA PHE A 418 17.17 17.15 -25.43
C PHE A 418 16.24 16.07 -24.84
N ASN A 419 14.96 16.39 -24.64
CA ASN A 419 13.96 15.41 -24.19
C ASN A 419 13.76 14.29 -25.21
N LEU A 420 13.83 14.60 -26.51
CA LEU A 420 13.85 13.62 -27.60
C LEU A 420 15.11 12.75 -27.60
N LEU A 421 16.27 13.32 -27.25
CA LEU A 421 17.53 12.58 -27.11
C LEU A 421 17.54 11.67 -25.87
N THR A 422 16.97 12.13 -24.76
CA THR A 422 16.74 11.27 -23.59
C THR A 422 15.68 10.22 -23.87
N ALA A 423 14.62 10.53 -24.63
CA ALA A 423 13.65 9.51 -25.07
C ALA A 423 14.32 8.48 -25.99
N ALA A 424 15.16 8.90 -26.95
CA ALA A 424 15.91 8.01 -27.82
C ALA A 424 16.96 7.18 -27.06
N ALA A 425 17.55 7.72 -25.99
CA ALA A 425 18.49 6.99 -25.14
C ALA A 425 17.79 6.13 -24.07
N VAL A 426 16.56 6.45 -23.67
CA VAL A 426 15.64 5.54 -22.96
C VAL A 426 15.30 4.36 -23.86
N SER A 427 15.02 4.62 -25.15
CA SER A 427 14.92 3.56 -26.15
C SER A 427 16.23 2.77 -26.24
N SER A 428 17.42 3.40 -26.25
CA SER A 428 18.71 2.71 -26.42
C SER A 428 19.13 1.81 -25.26
N GLN A 429 18.76 2.13 -24.01
CA GLN A 429 19.04 1.26 -22.86
C GLN A 429 18.05 0.09 -22.73
N LEU A 430 16.81 0.27 -23.18
CA LEU A 430 15.83 -0.80 -23.34
C LEU A 430 16.08 -1.65 -24.61
N LEU A 431 16.94 -1.19 -25.52
CA LEU A 431 17.21 -1.82 -26.82
C LEU A 431 18.33 -2.88 -26.80
N VAL A 432 19.05 -3.16 -25.71
CA VAL A 432 20.12 -4.19 -25.78
C VAL A 432 19.56 -5.58 -26.11
N ASP A 433 18.34 -5.88 -25.68
CA ASP A 433 17.62 -7.10 -26.10
C ASP A 433 17.08 -7.02 -27.53
N PHE A 434 16.81 -5.83 -28.05
CA PHE A 434 16.45 -5.59 -29.45
C PHE A 434 17.63 -5.57 -30.41
N ILE A 435 18.85 -5.27 -29.94
CA ILE A 435 20.07 -5.18 -30.76
C ILE A 435 20.51 -6.56 -31.28
N ARG A 436 19.84 -7.64 -30.86
CA ARG A 436 20.08 -9.03 -31.31
C ARG A 436 21.58 -9.31 -31.40
N ILE A 437 22.28 -9.05 -30.30
CA ILE A 437 23.75 -9.15 -30.18
C ILE A 437 24.27 -10.52 -30.65
N THR A 438 23.48 -11.58 -30.48
CA THR A 438 23.75 -12.93 -31.00
C THR A 438 23.90 -12.97 -32.52
N CYS A 439 23.17 -12.13 -33.25
CA CYS A 439 23.28 -11.99 -34.71
C CYS A 439 24.54 -11.23 -35.14
N ILE A 440 25.18 -10.46 -34.24
CA ILE A 440 26.43 -9.72 -34.51
C ILE A 440 27.66 -10.57 -34.16
N TYR A 441 27.70 -11.14 -32.96
CA TYR A 441 28.87 -11.86 -32.44
C TYR A 441 28.80 -13.38 -32.66
N GLY A 442 27.67 -13.90 -33.14
CA GLY A 442 27.48 -15.32 -33.43
C GLY A 442 27.40 -16.23 -32.21
N THR A 443 27.52 -15.69 -30.99
CA THR A 443 27.53 -16.42 -29.71
C THR A 443 26.57 -15.79 -28.71
N ASP A 444 25.93 -16.61 -27.88
CA ASP A 444 24.96 -16.17 -26.87
C ASP A 444 25.55 -16.13 -25.46
N SER A 445 26.65 -15.38 -25.29
CA SER A 445 27.35 -15.29 -24.00
C SER A 445 26.69 -14.28 -23.03
N PRO A 446 26.26 -14.69 -21.82
CA PRO A 446 25.67 -13.79 -20.83
C PRO A 446 26.68 -12.76 -20.31
N VAL A 447 27.95 -13.15 -20.16
CA VAL A 447 29.04 -12.24 -19.75
C VAL A 447 29.27 -11.13 -20.77
N LEU A 448 29.28 -11.45 -22.06
CA LEU A 448 29.46 -10.46 -23.12
C LEU A 448 28.28 -9.50 -23.21
N LYS A 449 27.04 -10.02 -23.08
CA LYS A 449 25.82 -9.19 -23.01
C LYS A 449 25.92 -8.22 -21.83
N PHE A 450 26.25 -8.71 -20.64
CA PHE A 450 26.39 -7.89 -19.45
C PHE A 450 27.47 -6.81 -19.60
N ALA A 451 28.66 -7.19 -20.09
CA ALA A 451 29.76 -6.27 -20.32
C ALA A 451 29.38 -5.16 -21.33
N SER A 452 28.68 -5.50 -22.41
CA SER A 452 28.23 -4.51 -23.40
C SER A 452 27.21 -3.52 -22.83
N ARG A 453 26.28 -3.98 -21.98
CA ARG A 453 25.33 -3.13 -21.24
C ARG A 453 26.06 -2.16 -20.32
N LEU A 454 27.08 -2.65 -19.60
CA LEU A 454 27.84 -1.84 -18.66
C LEU A 454 28.70 -0.77 -19.34
N LEU A 455 29.27 -1.07 -20.52
CA LEU A 455 30.15 -0.15 -21.26
C LEU A 455 29.39 0.89 -22.09
N ALA A 456 28.09 0.72 -22.33
CA ALA A 456 27.31 1.60 -23.20
C ALA A 456 27.36 3.09 -22.76
N CYS A 457 27.14 3.39 -21.48
CA CYS A 457 27.16 4.76 -20.97
C CYS A 457 28.59 5.37 -20.96
N PRO A 458 29.63 4.67 -20.45
CA PRO A 458 31.02 5.12 -20.57
C PRO A 458 31.45 5.42 -21.99
N LEU A 459 31.09 4.58 -22.97
CA LEU A 459 31.41 4.79 -24.38
C LEU A 459 30.70 6.03 -24.93
N ALA A 460 29.43 6.27 -24.58
CA ALA A 460 28.72 7.49 -24.97
C ALA A 460 29.40 8.75 -24.41
N CYS A 461 29.82 8.73 -23.14
CA CYS A 461 30.59 9.83 -22.54
C CYS A 461 31.96 10.01 -23.20
N ALA A 462 32.65 8.91 -23.55
CA ALA A 462 33.93 8.95 -24.28
C ALA A 462 33.76 9.58 -25.66
N CYS A 463 32.70 9.23 -26.42
CA CYS A 463 32.37 9.85 -27.70
C CYS A 463 32.16 11.37 -27.59
N LEU A 464 31.50 11.85 -26.54
CA LEU A 464 31.32 13.28 -26.29
C LEU A 464 32.67 13.99 -25.97
N LEU A 465 33.56 13.34 -25.23
CA LEU A 465 34.91 13.84 -24.94
C LEU A 465 35.80 13.85 -26.18
N VAL A 466 35.74 12.81 -27.02
CA VAL A 466 36.46 12.75 -28.30
C VAL A 466 35.95 13.85 -29.24
N SER A 467 34.62 14.04 -29.32
CA SER A 467 34.02 15.15 -30.07
C SER A 467 34.49 16.51 -29.57
N TRP A 468 34.66 16.68 -28.26
CA TRP A 468 35.27 17.89 -27.69
C TRP A 468 36.73 18.06 -28.11
N CYS A 469 37.56 17.00 -28.04
CA CYS A 469 38.95 17.03 -28.51
C CYS A 469 39.04 17.39 -30.01
N LEU A 470 38.21 16.78 -30.85
CA LEU A 470 38.12 17.09 -32.29
C LEU A 470 37.68 18.53 -32.53
N SER A 471 36.70 19.05 -31.77
CA SER A 471 36.27 20.45 -31.88
C SER A 471 37.39 21.44 -31.53
N LYS A 472 38.27 21.04 -30.59
CA LYS A 472 39.46 21.81 -30.21
C LYS A 472 40.51 21.77 -31.32
N MET A 473 40.75 20.60 -31.93
CA MET A 473 41.68 20.43 -33.06
C MET A 473 41.20 21.20 -34.32
N LEU A 474 39.89 21.27 -34.55
CA LEU A 474 39.28 21.98 -35.68
C LEU A 474 39.10 23.49 -35.46
N GLY A 475 39.73 24.06 -34.42
CA GLY A 475 39.71 25.51 -34.16
C GLY A 475 38.36 26.08 -33.69
N ARG A 476 37.47 25.23 -33.18
CA ARG A 476 36.12 25.63 -32.69
C ARG A 476 35.90 25.15 -31.23
N PRO A 477 36.71 25.61 -30.25
CA PRO A 477 36.71 25.05 -28.91
C PRO A 477 35.38 25.32 -28.17
N LYS A 478 34.73 24.25 -27.70
CA LYS A 478 33.63 24.34 -26.74
C LYS A 478 34.16 24.35 -25.29
N PRO A 479 33.49 25.04 -24.35
CA PRO A 479 33.84 24.96 -22.94
C PRO A 479 33.74 23.52 -22.44
N LEU A 480 34.76 23.04 -21.72
CA LEU A 480 34.77 21.69 -21.13
C LEU A 480 33.57 21.49 -20.18
N ASP A 481 33.19 22.53 -19.45
CA ASP A 481 32.04 22.49 -18.53
C ASP A 481 30.72 22.15 -19.22
N THR A 482 30.54 22.57 -20.48
CA THR A 482 29.36 22.23 -21.28
C THR A 482 29.32 20.73 -21.59
N VAL A 483 30.46 20.13 -21.94
CA VAL A 483 30.56 18.70 -22.27
C VAL A 483 30.37 17.85 -21.01
N LEU A 484 30.99 18.25 -19.89
CA LEU A 484 30.80 17.59 -18.60
C LEU A 484 29.35 17.66 -18.13
N ASN A 485 28.67 18.78 -18.36
CA ASN A 485 27.24 18.91 -18.08
C ASN A 485 26.39 17.94 -18.91
N LEU A 486 26.70 17.76 -20.20
CA LEU A 486 26.02 16.77 -21.04
C LEU A 486 26.24 15.34 -20.52
N CYS A 487 27.48 14.97 -20.19
CA CYS A 487 27.77 13.66 -19.61
C CYS A 487 27.01 13.43 -18.30
N GLY A 488 27.03 14.41 -17.40
CA GLY A 488 26.30 14.32 -16.13
C GLY A 488 24.79 14.24 -16.32
N LEU A 489 24.23 14.92 -17.32
CA LEU A 489 22.82 14.83 -17.65
C LEU A 489 22.42 13.46 -18.20
N LEU A 490 23.26 12.83 -19.03
CA LEU A 490 23.06 11.45 -19.49
C LEU A 490 23.07 10.48 -18.30
N ILE A 491 24.10 10.54 -17.45
CA ILE A 491 24.21 9.66 -16.28
C ILE A 491 23.03 9.89 -15.33
N PHE A 492 22.63 11.14 -15.08
CA PHE A 492 21.48 11.47 -14.24
C PHE A 492 20.17 10.89 -14.80
N ALA A 493 19.93 11.02 -16.11
CA ALA A 493 18.72 10.51 -16.76
C ALA A 493 18.63 8.97 -16.69
N PHE A 494 19.77 8.28 -16.78
CA PHE A 494 19.86 6.82 -16.80
C PHE A 494 20.28 6.18 -15.49
N TYR A 495 20.35 6.96 -14.43
CA TYR A 495 20.92 6.52 -13.17
C TYR A 495 20.23 5.26 -12.62
N LEU A 496 18.88 5.22 -12.65
CA LEU A 496 18.12 4.05 -12.18
C LEU A 496 18.41 2.80 -13.03
N SER A 497 18.41 2.93 -14.36
CA SER A 497 18.69 1.82 -15.27
C SER A 497 20.11 1.29 -15.11
N ILE A 498 21.10 2.17 -14.98
CA ILE A 498 22.50 1.80 -14.74
C ILE A 498 22.63 1.08 -13.40
N ALA A 499 22.03 1.63 -12.33
CA ALA A 499 22.05 1.01 -11.00
C ALA A 499 21.41 -0.38 -11.00
N LEU A 500 20.21 -0.53 -11.59
CA LEU A 500 19.55 -1.83 -11.74
C LEU A 500 20.42 -2.81 -12.54
N ALA A 501 20.95 -2.39 -13.69
CA ALA A 501 21.81 -3.22 -14.52
C ALA A 501 23.04 -3.71 -13.75
N THR A 502 23.72 -2.85 -12.98
CA THR A 502 24.87 -3.26 -12.16
C THR A 502 24.50 -4.22 -11.03
N LEU A 503 23.22 -4.27 -10.63
CA LEU A 503 22.75 -5.10 -9.53
C LEU A 503 22.16 -6.45 -9.99
N VAL A 504 21.93 -6.65 -11.30
CA VAL A 504 21.37 -7.90 -11.85
C VAL A 504 22.13 -9.15 -11.39
N PRO A 505 23.49 -9.21 -11.41
CA PRO A 505 24.19 -10.44 -11.03
C PRO A 505 24.06 -10.84 -9.55
N PHE A 506 23.60 -9.93 -8.69
CA PHE A 506 23.34 -10.20 -7.28
C PHE A 506 21.93 -10.77 -7.03
N GLN A 507 21.06 -10.82 -8.05
CA GLN A 507 19.70 -11.35 -7.93
C GLN A 507 19.71 -12.86 -8.18
N CYS A 508 19.78 -13.64 -7.10
CA CYS A 508 19.77 -15.10 -7.12
C CYS A 508 18.45 -15.63 -6.56
N ALA A 509 17.84 -16.59 -7.23
CA ALA A 509 16.64 -17.28 -6.76
C ALA A 509 16.96 -18.73 -6.35
N PRO A 510 16.35 -19.25 -5.28
CA PRO A 510 16.51 -20.64 -4.87
C PRO A 510 15.82 -21.58 -5.87
N ASN A 511 16.45 -22.71 -6.14
CA ASN A 511 15.96 -23.81 -6.93
C ASN A 511 15.42 -24.94 -6.03
N PRO A 512 14.52 -25.80 -6.54
CA PRO A 512 14.02 -26.98 -5.83
C PRO A 512 15.11 -27.92 -5.30
N ASP A 513 16.27 -27.98 -5.95
CA ASP A 513 17.43 -28.80 -5.56
C ASP A 513 18.33 -28.13 -4.48
N GLN A 514 17.83 -27.08 -3.82
CA GLN A 514 18.55 -26.26 -2.83
C GLN A 514 19.75 -25.48 -3.37
N THR A 515 20.02 -25.53 -4.68
CA THR A 515 20.96 -24.61 -5.31
C THR A 515 20.28 -23.25 -5.54
N ALA A 516 21.04 -22.25 -5.99
CA ALA A 516 20.47 -20.98 -6.42
C ALA A 516 21.02 -20.60 -7.79
N SER A 517 20.17 -20.06 -8.65
CA SER A 517 20.54 -19.58 -9.98
C SER A 517 20.23 -18.10 -10.14
N MET A 518 20.91 -17.42 -11.06
CA MET A 518 20.63 -16.02 -11.36
C MET A 518 19.21 -15.87 -11.94
N VAL A 519 18.44 -14.90 -11.44
CA VAL A 519 17.04 -14.68 -11.88
C VAL A 519 16.95 -14.32 -13.36
N SER A 520 17.85 -13.45 -13.84
CA SER A 520 17.87 -13.09 -15.27
C SER A 520 18.37 -14.24 -16.13
N ASP A 521 19.30 -15.06 -15.65
CA ASP A 521 19.96 -16.11 -16.42
C ASP A 521 20.03 -17.42 -15.63
N PRO A 522 18.94 -18.21 -15.56
CA PRO A 522 18.84 -19.35 -14.63
C PRO A 522 19.78 -20.51 -14.92
N GLY A 523 20.43 -20.52 -16.09
CA GLY A 523 21.49 -21.46 -16.43
C GLY A 523 22.81 -21.20 -15.68
N ILE A 524 22.94 -20.05 -15.00
CA ILE A 524 24.13 -19.66 -14.24
C ILE A 524 23.87 -19.91 -12.76
N ALA A 525 24.57 -20.91 -12.21
CA ALA A 525 24.52 -21.22 -10.79
C ALA A 525 25.24 -20.14 -9.96
N CYS A 526 24.54 -19.56 -8.99
CA CYS A 526 25.06 -18.52 -8.12
C CYS A 526 26.14 -19.06 -7.19
N TYR A 527 27.21 -18.28 -7.01
CA TYR A 527 28.34 -18.52 -6.10
C TYR A 527 29.12 -19.83 -6.32
N SER A 528 28.81 -20.57 -7.38
CA SER A 528 29.40 -21.88 -7.68
C SER A 528 29.96 -21.95 -9.11
N SER A 529 29.42 -21.17 -10.05
CA SER A 529 29.92 -21.13 -11.44
C SER A 529 30.98 -20.05 -11.67
N ASP A 530 31.97 -20.35 -12.51
CA ASP A 530 32.98 -19.37 -12.95
C ASP A 530 32.36 -18.19 -13.72
N GLU A 531 31.26 -18.43 -14.44
CA GLU A 531 30.50 -17.40 -15.15
C GLU A 531 29.87 -16.40 -14.17
N HIS A 532 29.31 -16.88 -13.05
CA HIS A 532 28.77 -16.00 -12.01
C HIS A 532 29.87 -15.16 -11.36
N ALA A 533 31.03 -15.76 -11.08
CA ALA A 533 32.18 -15.05 -10.53
C ALA A 533 32.65 -13.90 -11.45
N ALA A 534 32.72 -14.15 -12.77
CA ALA A 534 33.04 -13.13 -13.76
C ALA A 534 31.98 -12.01 -13.80
N LEU A 535 30.69 -12.35 -13.76
CA LEU A 535 29.60 -11.38 -13.72
C LEU A 535 29.62 -10.53 -12.44
N LEU A 536 29.88 -11.13 -11.27
CA LEU A 536 30.03 -10.43 -10.01
C LEU A 536 31.20 -9.45 -10.04
N ALA A 537 32.36 -9.86 -10.57
CA ALA A 537 33.52 -8.97 -10.69
C ALA A 537 33.22 -7.74 -11.57
N LEU A 538 32.56 -7.97 -12.72
CA LEU A 538 32.12 -6.88 -13.59
C LEU A 538 31.05 -5.99 -12.92
N ALA A 539 30.14 -6.58 -12.17
CA ALA A 539 29.09 -5.86 -11.45
C ALA A 539 29.66 -4.94 -10.36
N VAL A 540 30.61 -5.43 -9.55
CA VAL A 540 31.30 -4.63 -8.53
C VAL A 540 32.07 -3.47 -9.16
N CYS A 541 32.84 -3.74 -10.21
CA CYS A 541 33.54 -2.70 -10.98
C CYS A 541 32.56 -1.66 -11.55
N GLY A 542 31.43 -2.11 -12.09
CA GLY A 542 30.37 -1.25 -12.61
C GLY A 542 29.73 -0.37 -11.54
N LEU A 543 29.38 -0.97 -10.40
CA LEU A 543 28.74 -0.29 -9.27
C LEU A 543 29.65 0.79 -8.66
N LEU A 544 30.95 0.50 -8.51
CA LEU A 544 31.93 1.46 -8.01
C LEU A 544 32.18 2.59 -9.01
N SER A 545 32.32 2.27 -10.30
CA SER A 545 32.75 3.22 -11.32
C SER A 545 31.65 4.15 -11.82
N GLN A 546 30.37 3.76 -11.79
CA GLN A 546 29.28 4.58 -12.34
C GLN A 546 28.28 5.03 -11.26
N PRO A 547 27.39 4.19 -10.68
CA PRO A 547 26.40 4.68 -9.72
C PRO A 547 27.02 5.33 -8.48
N LEU A 548 27.98 4.65 -7.81
CA LEU A 548 28.56 5.14 -6.57
C LEU A 548 29.48 6.34 -6.78
N ALA A 549 30.34 6.31 -7.80
CA ALA A 549 31.18 7.46 -8.16
C ALA A 549 30.33 8.69 -8.52
N PHE A 550 29.27 8.52 -9.31
CA PHE A 550 28.39 9.63 -9.68
C PHE A 550 27.62 10.19 -8.48
N LEU A 551 27.10 9.31 -7.63
CA LEU A 551 26.42 9.71 -6.39
C LEU A 551 27.38 10.47 -5.46
N ALA A 552 28.63 10.04 -5.33
CA ALA A 552 29.66 10.75 -4.56
C ALA A 552 29.94 12.14 -5.14
N VAL A 553 30.11 12.27 -6.46
CA VAL A 553 30.30 13.56 -7.14
C VAL A 553 29.09 14.48 -6.96
N ALA A 554 27.87 13.98 -7.11
CA ALA A 554 26.64 14.74 -6.93
C ALA A 554 26.46 15.20 -5.47
N THR A 555 26.80 14.35 -4.51
CA THR A 555 26.78 14.67 -3.08
C THR A 555 27.76 15.78 -2.76
N TYR A 556 29.02 15.63 -3.18
CA TYR A 556 30.05 16.66 -3.02
C TYR A 556 29.65 17.98 -3.67
N ALA A 557 29.17 17.96 -4.91
CA ALA A 557 28.73 19.16 -5.62
C ALA A 557 27.56 19.87 -4.89
N THR A 558 26.62 19.10 -4.34
CA THR A 558 25.46 19.63 -3.61
C THR A 558 25.86 20.24 -2.26
N ILE A 559 26.78 19.61 -1.52
CA ILE A 559 27.32 20.15 -0.26
C ILE A 559 28.10 21.45 -0.51
N MET A 560 28.89 21.50 -1.58
CA MET A 560 29.70 22.67 -1.92
C MET A 560 28.92 23.82 -2.57
N TYR A 561 27.69 23.57 -3.02
CA TYR A 561 26.85 24.54 -3.73
C TYR A 561 26.71 25.90 -3.02
N PRO A 562 26.22 25.99 -1.76
CA PRO A 562 26.00 27.29 -1.09
C PRO A 562 27.28 28.11 -0.93
N TRP A 563 28.38 27.47 -0.54
CA TRP A 563 29.67 28.15 -0.36
C TRP A 563 30.24 28.70 -1.68
N ARG A 564 30.18 27.90 -2.76
CA ARG A 564 30.74 28.32 -4.06
C ARG A 564 29.92 29.41 -4.73
N VAL A 565 28.60 29.36 -4.62
CA VAL A 565 27.72 30.44 -5.12
C VAL A 565 27.99 31.75 -4.38
N GLY A 566 28.11 31.72 -3.04
CA GLY A 566 28.43 32.91 -2.24
C GLY A 566 29.82 33.52 -2.52
N SER A 567 30.80 32.71 -2.94
CA SER A 567 32.18 33.16 -3.20
C SER A 567 32.41 33.86 -4.56
N GLY A 568 31.37 34.06 -5.39
CA GLY A 568 31.50 34.60 -6.76
C GLY A 568 32.14 33.63 -7.78
N ARG A 569 32.72 32.51 -7.33
CA ARG A 569 33.24 31.42 -8.19
C ARG A 569 32.17 30.40 -8.61
N GLY A 570 30.90 30.65 -8.26
CA GLY A 570 29.77 29.74 -8.48
C GLY A 570 29.37 29.54 -9.94
N LEU A 571 29.66 30.49 -10.83
CA LEU A 571 29.20 30.43 -12.22
C LEU A 571 29.74 29.20 -12.98
N ARG A 572 31.01 28.84 -12.76
CA ARG A 572 31.62 27.62 -13.33
C ARG A 572 30.97 26.34 -12.79
N LEU A 573 30.67 26.31 -11.49
CA LEU A 573 29.95 25.18 -10.86
C LEU A 573 28.55 25.03 -11.45
N MET A 574 27.82 26.14 -11.60
CA MET A 574 26.47 26.15 -12.14
C MET A 574 26.41 25.73 -13.61
N ASN A 575 27.42 26.06 -14.41
CA ASN A 575 27.51 25.60 -15.80
C ASN A 575 27.88 24.11 -15.90
N ARG A 576 28.83 23.63 -15.08
CA ARG A 576 29.26 22.22 -15.09
C ARG A 576 28.19 21.26 -14.57
N TYR A 577 27.48 21.63 -13.50
CA TYR A 577 26.45 20.81 -12.86
C TYR A 577 25.04 21.36 -13.13
N ARG A 578 24.84 22.00 -14.29
CA ARG A 578 23.54 22.57 -14.69
C ARG A 578 22.45 21.51 -14.68
N PHE A 579 22.77 20.27 -15.06
CA PHE A 579 21.88 19.11 -15.02
C PHE A 579 21.33 18.79 -13.62
N LEU A 580 22.10 19.08 -12.57
CA LEU A 580 21.77 18.76 -11.18
C LEU A 580 20.98 19.90 -10.51
N PHE A 581 21.36 21.16 -10.76
CA PHE A 581 20.80 22.31 -10.03
C PHE A 581 19.82 23.17 -10.83
N HIS A 582 20.02 23.36 -12.13
CA HIS A 582 19.25 24.34 -12.93
C HIS A 582 17.82 23.88 -13.25
N ARG A 583 17.52 22.60 -13.09
CA ARG A 583 16.17 22.03 -13.30
C ARG A 583 15.21 22.38 -12.16
N PHE A 584 15.77 22.63 -10.98
CA PHE A 584 15.03 22.87 -9.75
C PHE A 584 15.09 24.34 -9.34
N LYS A 585 14.15 24.74 -8.48
CA LYS A 585 14.17 26.06 -7.83
C LYS A 585 15.47 26.19 -7.03
N PRO A 586 16.18 27.33 -7.10
CA PRO A 586 17.40 27.57 -6.32
C PRO A 586 17.24 27.28 -4.82
N GLU A 587 16.09 27.63 -4.24
CA GLU A 587 15.72 27.34 -2.84
C GLU A 587 15.65 25.83 -2.51
N ARG A 588 15.48 24.98 -3.53
CA ARG A 588 15.30 23.52 -3.43
C ARG A 588 16.42 22.75 -4.14
N TYR A 589 17.63 23.32 -4.19
CA TYR A 589 18.80 22.77 -4.90
C TYR A 589 19.17 21.33 -4.52
N LYS A 590 18.82 20.86 -3.31
CA LYS A 590 19.07 19.48 -2.84
C LYS A 590 18.20 18.42 -3.51
N HIS A 591 17.13 18.81 -4.21
CA HIS A 591 16.16 17.86 -4.74
C HIS A 591 16.75 16.92 -5.80
N GLY A 592 17.67 17.40 -6.64
CA GLY A 592 18.37 16.53 -7.60
C GLY A 592 19.14 15.39 -6.92
N LEU A 593 19.79 15.66 -5.79
CA LEU A 593 20.48 14.64 -4.99
C LEU A 593 19.50 13.65 -4.35
N PHE A 594 18.37 14.16 -3.83
CA PHE A 594 17.29 13.31 -3.29
C PHE A 594 16.78 12.30 -4.32
N LEU A 595 16.57 12.72 -5.58
CA LEU A 595 16.13 11.81 -6.65
C LEU A 595 17.16 10.70 -6.92
N LEU A 596 18.46 11.02 -6.87
CA LEU A 596 19.51 10.01 -7.04
C LEU A 596 19.51 9.00 -5.90
N TYR A 597 19.41 9.44 -4.64
CA TYR A 597 19.31 8.53 -3.49
C TYR A 597 18.04 7.67 -3.54
N ARG A 598 16.88 8.28 -3.84
CA ARG A 598 15.62 7.54 -4.05
C ARG A 598 15.82 6.45 -5.10
N ASN A 599 16.38 6.80 -6.27
CA ASN A 599 16.64 5.83 -7.32
C ASN A 599 17.65 4.74 -6.91
N SER A 600 18.67 5.04 -6.09
CA SER A 600 19.58 4.02 -5.54
C SER A 600 18.86 3.02 -4.63
N ILE A 601 17.97 3.51 -3.76
CA ILE A 601 17.23 2.65 -2.82
C ILE A 601 16.24 1.77 -3.59
N VAL A 602 15.53 2.34 -4.56
CA VAL A 602 14.65 1.60 -5.49
C VAL A 602 15.45 0.52 -6.24
N ALA A 603 16.65 0.83 -6.74
CA ALA A 603 17.47 -0.13 -7.46
C ALA A 603 18.00 -1.28 -6.58
N LEU A 604 18.25 -1.02 -5.29
CA LEU A 604 18.77 -2.01 -4.33
C LEU A 604 17.71 -3.03 -3.90
N LEU A 605 16.43 -2.65 -3.96
CA LEU A 605 15.35 -3.44 -3.39
C LEU A 605 15.22 -4.88 -3.94
N PRO A 606 15.35 -5.14 -5.26
CA PRO A 606 15.30 -6.51 -5.80
C PRO A 606 16.44 -7.44 -5.33
N VAL A 607 17.52 -6.87 -4.77
CA VAL A 607 18.65 -7.63 -4.20
C VAL A 607 18.52 -7.75 -2.68
N ALA A 608 17.91 -6.76 -2.02
CA ALA A 608 17.80 -6.71 -0.56
C ALA A 608 16.62 -7.53 -0.01
N VAL A 609 15.63 -7.85 -0.85
CA VAL A 609 14.41 -8.55 -0.47
C VAL A 609 14.14 -9.59 -1.53
N ASP A 610 14.20 -10.88 -1.21
CA ASP A 610 14.07 -11.96 -2.22
C ASP A 610 12.62 -12.37 -2.49
N VAL A 611 11.67 -11.75 -1.77
CA VAL A 611 10.25 -12.10 -1.72
C VAL A 611 9.44 -11.03 -2.47
N PRO A 612 8.93 -11.29 -3.69
CA PRO A 612 8.23 -10.31 -4.52
C PRO A 612 7.03 -9.64 -3.82
N GLU A 613 6.35 -10.38 -2.94
CA GLU A 613 5.21 -9.93 -2.14
C GLU A 613 5.58 -8.78 -1.20
N ILE A 614 6.82 -8.73 -0.73
CA ILE A 614 7.36 -7.68 0.14
C ILE A 614 8.05 -6.59 -0.68
N GLN A 615 8.69 -6.94 -1.79
CA GLN A 615 9.35 -5.98 -2.69
C GLN A 615 8.37 -4.89 -3.17
N VAL A 616 7.19 -5.26 -3.67
CA VAL A 616 6.20 -4.33 -4.22
C VAL A 616 5.72 -3.28 -3.18
N PRO A 617 5.26 -3.65 -1.96
CA PRO A 617 4.81 -2.67 -0.97
C PRO A 617 5.94 -1.81 -0.42
N VAL A 618 7.16 -2.34 -0.25
CA VAL A 618 8.31 -1.53 0.19
C VAL A 618 8.68 -0.49 -0.88
N MET A 619 8.69 -0.89 -2.14
CA MET A 619 8.88 0.02 -3.28
C MET A 619 7.80 1.11 -3.28
N GLY A 620 6.52 0.72 -3.16
CA GLY A 620 5.39 1.64 -3.08
C GLY A 620 5.57 2.67 -1.95
N THR A 621 6.01 2.25 -0.78
CA THR A 621 6.24 3.11 0.39
C THR A 621 7.34 4.16 0.13
N ILE A 622 8.47 3.76 -0.49
CA ILE A 622 9.54 4.69 -0.87
C ILE A 622 9.03 5.72 -1.88
N LEU A 623 8.25 5.28 -2.87
CA LEU A 623 7.69 6.14 -3.90
C LEU A 623 6.64 7.11 -3.35
N LEU A 624 5.79 6.67 -2.42
CA LEU A 624 4.83 7.53 -1.71
C LEU A 624 5.54 8.62 -0.89
N ALA A 625 6.60 8.27 -0.15
CA ALA A 625 7.39 9.24 0.60
C ALA A 625 8.01 10.29 -0.34
N SER A 626 8.50 9.86 -1.50
CA SER A 626 9.00 10.74 -2.56
C SER A 626 7.90 11.65 -3.12
N LEU A 627 6.71 11.11 -3.40
CA LEU A 627 5.54 11.86 -3.90
C LEU A 627 5.08 12.91 -2.89
N ALA A 628 5.03 12.57 -1.60
CA ALA A 628 4.66 13.49 -0.53
C ALA A 628 5.68 14.64 -0.38
N LEU A 629 6.98 14.33 -0.44
CA LEU A 629 8.03 15.34 -0.41
C LEU A 629 7.94 16.27 -1.63
N GLN A 630 7.69 15.71 -2.81
CA GLN A 630 7.50 16.48 -4.05
C GLN A 630 6.27 17.38 -3.98
N ALA A 631 5.13 16.86 -3.52
CA ALA A 631 3.89 17.62 -3.33
C ALA A 631 4.07 18.77 -2.32
N ARG A 632 4.90 18.58 -1.30
CA ARG A 632 5.21 19.61 -0.31
C ARG A 632 6.15 20.68 -0.84
N THR A 633 7.14 20.31 -1.65
CA THR A 633 8.26 21.19 -2.00
C THR A 633 8.14 21.86 -3.36
N PHE A 634 7.36 21.31 -4.30
CA PHE A 634 7.24 21.77 -5.70
C PHE A 634 8.61 22.20 -6.26
N PRO A 635 9.55 21.25 -6.33
CA PRO A 635 10.96 21.53 -6.49
C PRO A 635 11.32 21.98 -7.92
N TRP A 636 10.52 21.66 -8.93
CA TRP A 636 10.76 22.08 -10.31
C TRP A 636 10.53 23.58 -10.49
N ARG A 637 11.27 24.21 -11.41
CA ARG A 637 11.15 25.66 -11.64
C ARG A 637 9.77 26.07 -12.17
N THR A 638 9.20 25.31 -13.09
CA THR A 638 7.88 25.60 -13.66
C THR A 638 6.79 24.84 -12.93
N GLU A 639 5.62 25.47 -12.74
CA GLU A 639 4.48 24.81 -12.10
C GLU A 639 3.99 23.60 -12.90
N GLN A 640 3.99 23.71 -14.23
CA GLN A 640 3.62 22.62 -15.14
C GLN A 640 4.50 21.38 -14.92
N ALA A 641 5.82 21.54 -14.79
CA ALA A 641 6.72 20.41 -14.54
C ALA A 641 6.46 19.76 -13.18
N ASN A 642 6.13 20.54 -12.16
CA ASN A 642 5.74 20.00 -10.85
C ASN A 642 4.48 19.14 -10.94
N HIS A 643 3.46 19.60 -11.67
CA HIS A 643 2.22 18.84 -11.84
C HIS A 643 2.41 17.58 -12.68
N VAL A 644 3.17 17.65 -13.78
CA VAL A 644 3.47 16.49 -14.63
C VAL A 644 4.24 15.43 -13.87
N ASP A 645 5.29 15.80 -13.15
CA ASP A 645 6.11 14.84 -12.41
C ASP A 645 5.35 14.24 -11.21
N LEU A 646 4.45 15.02 -10.58
CA LEU A 646 3.54 14.51 -9.54
C LEU A 646 2.54 13.49 -10.13
N ALA A 647 1.96 13.79 -11.30
CA ALA A 647 1.02 12.91 -11.98
C ALA A 647 1.70 11.62 -12.46
N LEU A 648 2.90 11.72 -13.05
CA LEU A 648 3.68 10.55 -13.50
C LEU A 648 4.10 9.66 -12.33
N THR A 649 4.58 10.25 -11.23
CA THR A 649 4.94 9.48 -10.04
C THR A 649 3.71 8.84 -9.41
N GLY A 650 2.57 9.55 -9.36
CA GLY A 650 1.30 8.99 -8.89
C GLY A 650 0.81 7.83 -9.76
N LEU A 651 0.84 7.98 -11.08
CA LEU A 651 0.48 6.93 -12.04
C LEU A 651 1.39 5.71 -11.90
N LEU A 652 2.70 5.91 -11.75
CA LEU A 652 3.66 4.82 -11.53
C LEU A 652 3.30 4.01 -10.28
N ILE A 653 2.93 4.67 -9.18
CA ILE A 653 2.53 3.96 -7.95
C ILE A 653 1.20 3.23 -8.15
N ILE A 654 0.23 3.83 -8.85
CA ILE A 654 -1.04 3.15 -9.18
C ILE A 654 -0.79 1.90 -10.01
N VAL A 655 0.08 1.96 -11.03
CA VAL A 655 0.44 0.80 -11.86
C VAL A 655 1.17 -0.25 -11.02
N LEU A 656 2.15 0.15 -10.21
CA LEU A 656 2.92 -0.74 -9.35
C LEU A 656 2.02 -1.51 -8.36
N LEU A 657 1.12 -0.81 -7.68
CA LEU A 657 0.21 -1.41 -6.71
C LEU A 657 -0.95 -2.15 -7.39
N GLY A 658 -1.44 -1.64 -8.51
CA GLY A 658 -2.47 -2.30 -9.32
C GLY A 658 -2.00 -3.61 -9.97
N ALA A 659 -0.69 -3.78 -10.14
CA ALA A 659 -0.09 -5.03 -10.60
C ALA A 659 0.13 -6.05 -9.47
N ALA A 660 0.06 -5.65 -8.19
CA ALA A 660 0.28 -6.56 -7.06
C ALA A 660 -0.71 -7.75 -7.00
N PRO A 661 -2.01 -7.60 -7.33
CA PRO A 661 -2.93 -8.73 -7.41
C PRO A 661 -2.63 -9.74 -8.54
N LEU A 662 -1.77 -9.38 -9.51
CA LEU A 662 -1.34 -10.29 -10.58
C LEU A 662 -0.20 -11.21 -10.13
N LEU A 663 0.39 -10.98 -8.95
CA LEU A 663 1.33 -11.92 -8.35
C LEU A 663 0.55 -13.17 -7.96
N LYS A 664 1.04 -14.34 -8.42
CA LYS A 664 0.52 -15.64 -7.95
C LYS A 664 0.91 -15.78 -6.48
N LEU A 665 -0.04 -15.52 -5.60
CA LEU A 665 0.13 -15.67 -4.16
C LEU A 665 -0.35 -17.07 -3.78
N ASP A 666 0.53 -17.83 -3.14
CA ASP A 666 0.12 -19.06 -2.46
C ASP A 666 -0.56 -18.70 -1.12
N GLU A 667 -1.69 -19.36 -0.88
CA GLU A 667 -2.52 -19.40 0.33
C GLU A 667 -3.29 -18.13 0.79
N THR A 668 -4.43 -18.40 1.43
CA THR A 668 -5.57 -17.50 1.71
C THR A 668 -5.30 -16.40 2.75
N GLU A 669 -4.24 -16.51 3.55
CA GLU A 669 -3.83 -15.51 4.57
C GLU A 669 -3.03 -14.34 3.95
N SER A 670 -2.37 -14.57 2.81
CA SER A 670 -1.56 -13.59 2.07
C SER A 670 -2.42 -12.48 1.44
N VAL A 671 -3.65 -12.82 1.06
CA VAL A 671 -4.54 -11.96 0.26
C VAL A 671 -5.15 -10.82 1.09
N LEU A 672 -5.51 -11.06 2.36
CA LEU A 672 -6.09 -10.05 3.25
C LEU A 672 -5.03 -9.02 3.68
N SER A 673 -3.84 -9.50 4.03
CA SER A 673 -2.68 -8.67 4.40
C SER A 673 -2.23 -7.79 3.23
N LEU A 674 -2.17 -8.35 2.02
CA LEU A 674 -1.88 -7.60 0.80
C LEU A 674 -3.00 -6.60 0.47
N GLY A 675 -4.28 -6.96 0.68
CA GLY A 675 -5.42 -6.06 0.49
C GLY A 675 -5.37 -4.81 1.38
N ILE A 676 -5.05 -4.96 2.67
CA ILE A 676 -4.88 -3.83 3.60
C ILE A 676 -3.66 -2.98 3.21
N PHE A 677 -2.56 -3.61 2.81
CA PHE A 677 -1.35 -2.93 2.32
C PHE A 677 -1.55 -2.19 0.99
N LEU A 678 -2.52 -2.59 0.16
CA LEU A 678 -2.85 -1.95 -1.11
C LEU A 678 -3.80 -0.75 -0.94
N CYS A 679 -4.72 -0.80 0.04
CA CYS A 679 -5.70 0.27 0.26
C CYS A 679 -5.06 1.54 0.86
N ILE A 680 -4.14 1.41 1.82
CA ILE A 680 -3.55 2.57 2.51
C ILE A 680 -2.78 3.49 1.55
N PRO A 681 -1.88 2.99 0.68
CA PRO A 681 -1.18 3.81 -0.31
C PRO A 681 -2.10 4.49 -1.33
N VAL A 682 -3.11 3.77 -1.82
CA VAL A 682 -4.04 4.31 -2.83
C VAL A 682 -4.87 5.45 -2.24
N VAL A 683 -5.37 5.27 -1.01
CA VAL A 683 -6.07 6.34 -0.27
C VAL A 683 -5.13 7.53 -0.03
N MET A 684 -3.88 7.28 0.36
CA MET A 684 -2.88 8.35 0.54
C MET A 684 -2.57 9.10 -0.77
N ILE A 685 -2.49 8.43 -1.92
CA ILE A 685 -2.31 9.06 -3.23
C ILE A 685 -3.52 9.92 -3.58
N LEU A 686 -4.73 9.40 -3.36
CA LEU A 686 -5.96 10.15 -3.61
C LEU A 686 -6.06 11.38 -2.70
N VAL A 687 -5.66 11.28 -1.44
CA VAL A 687 -5.61 12.42 -0.51
C VAL A 687 -4.54 13.43 -0.94
N VAL A 688 -3.33 13.00 -1.30
CA VAL A 688 -2.27 13.90 -1.76
C VAL A 688 -2.66 14.57 -3.08
N ALA A 689 -3.25 13.83 -4.02
CA ALA A 689 -3.76 14.36 -5.28
C ALA A 689 -4.91 15.35 -5.05
N LEU A 690 -5.84 15.05 -4.14
CA LEU A 690 -6.92 15.94 -3.76
C LEU A 690 -6.38 17.21 -3.09
N LEU A 691 -5.41 17.11 -2.18
CA LEU A 691 -4.78 18.26 -1.54
C LEU A 691 -3.98 19.10 -2.54
N ALA A 692 -3.26 18.46 -3.48
CA ALA A 692 -2.55 19.14 -4.55
C ALA A 692 -3.51 19.82 -5.53
N LEU A 693 -4.63 19.17 -5.87
CA LEU A 693 -5.69 19.72 -6.71
C LEU A 693 -6.40 20.88 -6.01
N LEU A 694 -6.78 20.73 -4.74
CA LEU A 694 -7.35 21.80 -3.93
C LEU A 694 -6.37 22.97 -3.81
N ARG A 695 -5.08 22.71 -3.64
CA ARG A 695 -4.06 23.76 -3.61
C ARG A 695 -3.87 24.41 -4.98
N ALA A 696 -3.91 23.65 -6.07
CA ALA A 696 -3.85 24.17 -7.44
C ALA A 696 -5.08 25.02 -7.77
N ILE A 697 -6.27 24.57 -7.39
CA ILE A 697 -7.54 25.30 -7.50
C ILE A 697 -7.48 26.58 -6.66
N VAL A 698 -7.11 26.47 -5.38
CA VAL A 698 -6.97 27.63 -4.48
C VAL A 698 -5.93 28.62 -5.01
N ASN A 699 -4.81 28.16 -5.56
CA ASN A 699 -3.80 29.05 -6.17
C ASN A 699 -4.26 29.64 -7.50
N HIS A 700 -4.96 28.87 -8.33
CA HIS A 700 -5.56 29.34 -9.58
C HIS A 700 -6.55 30.47 -9.32
N PHE A 701 -7.35 30.35 -8.25
CA PHE A 701 -8.28 31.39 -7.81
C PHE A 701 -7.64 32.47 -6.93
N ARG A 702 -6.45 32.25 -6.34
CA ARG A 702 -5.67 33.23 -5.58
C ARG A 702 -4.43 33.68 -6.37
N LYS A 703 -4.61 34.40 -7.48
CA LYS A 703 -3.54 35.28 -7.98
C LYS A 703 -3.29 36.38 -6.94
N ARG A 704 -2.40 36.12 -5.99
CA ARG A 704 -1.91 37.15 -5.07
C ARG A 704 -0.77 37.89 -5.78
N CYS A 705 -1.10 38.96 -6.50
CA CYS A 705 -0.08 39.88 -6.98
C CYS A 705 0.59 40.51 -5.75
N GLN A 706 1.87 40.21 -5.53
CA GLN A 706 2.66 40.80 -4.46
C GLN A 706 2.87 42.31 -4.67
N TYR A 707 2.92 42.74 -5.94
CA TYR A 707 3.12 44.12 -6.35
C TYR A 707 1.92 44.63 -7.14
N GLY A 708 1.43 45.80 -6.75
CA GLY A 708 0.40 46.52 -7.51
C GLY A 708 0.97 47.13 -8.79
N ILE A 709 2.23 47.60 -8.74
CA ILE A 709 2.92 48.22 -9.86
C ILE A 709 4.35 47.68 -9.95
N PHE A 710 4.80 47.44 -11.18
CA PHE A 710 6.21 47.21 -11.53
C PHE A 710 6.72 48.36 -12.39
N LEU A 711 7.85 48.96 -12.03
CA LEU A 711 8.46 50.08 -12.77
C LEU A 711 9.56 49.60 -13.72
N CYS A 712 9.22 49.42 -15.00
CA CYS A 712 10.14 49.10 -16.08
C CYS A 712 10.84 50.38 -16.57
N HIS A 713 12.17 50.46 -16.43
CA HIS A 713 12.92 51.69 -16.72
C HIS A 713 14.39 51.46 -17.07
N HIS A 714 15.00 52.45 -17.73
CA HIS A 714 16.45 52.49 -17.98
C HIS A 714 17.17 53.01 -16.73
N LYS A 715 18.11 52.23 -16.17
CA LYS A 715 18.77 52.53 -14.89
C LYS A 715 19.40 53.93 -14.83
N GLY A 716 20.17 54.30 -15.86
CA GLY A 716 20.78 55.63 -15.93
C GLY A 716 19.89 56.72 -16.52
N GLY A 717 18.70 56.35 -17.02
CA GLY A 717 17.82 57.27 -17.75
C GLY A 717 16.62 57.73 -16.95
N ALA A 718 16.15 56.92 -16.01
CA ALA A 718 14.95 57.17 -15.20
C ALA A 718 14.99 56.49 -13.82
N GLY A 719 16.17 56.11 -13.32
CA GLY A 719 16.28 55.40 -12.03
C GLY A 719 15.85 56.26 -10.84
N SER A 720 16.35 57.50 -10.78
CA SER A 720 15.97 58.47 -9.75
C SER A 720 14.53 58.95 -9.94
N LEU A 721 14.08 59.08 -11.20
CA LEU A 721 12.69 59.37 -11.51
C LEU A 721 11.74 58.27 -11.00
N CYS A 722 12.09 56.99 -11.20
CA CYS A 722 11.28 55.87 -10.71
C CYS A 722 11.27 55.78 -9.18
N ARG A 723 12.37 56.12 -8.51
CA ARG A 723 12.41 56.28 -7.05
C ARG A 723 11.49 57.40 -6.58
N LEU A 724 11.53 58.55 -7.24
CA LEU A 724 10.62 59.67 -6.95
C LEU A 724 9.17 59.25 -7.13
N MET A 725 8.84 58.60 -8.25
CA MET A 725 7.50 58.07 -8.50
C MET A 725 7.07 57.09 -7.42
N LYS A 726 7.95 56.18 -6.96
CA LYS A 726 7.64 55.26 -5.86
C LYS A 726 7.22 56.01 -4.59
N LEU A 727 7.94 57.08 -4.24
CA LEU A 727 7.60 57.94 -3.08
C LEU A 727 6.27 58.68 -3.28
N LEU A 728 6.01 59.20 -4.49
CA LEU A 728 4.75 59.86 -4.83
C LEU A 728 3.58 58.87 -4.81
N ILE A 729 3.74 57.65 -5.35
CA ILE A 729 2.73 56.59 -5.31
C ILE A 729 2.35 56.26 -3.87
N ALA A 730 3.33 56.15 -2.96
CA ALA A 730 3.09 55.86 -1.55
C ALA A 730 2.23 56.94 -0.84
N ARG A 731 2.19 58.17 -1.35
CA ARG A 731 1.30 59.24 -0.85
C ARG A 731 -0.16 59.05 -1.26
N HIS A 732 -0.41 58.39 -2.40
CA HIS A 732 -1.74 58.25 -3.00
C HIS A 732 -2.34 56.85 -2.84
N SER A 733 -1.52 55.81 -2.66
CA SER A 733 -1.97 54.42 -2.58
C SER A 733 -1.03 53.57 -1.71
N PRO A 734 -1.56 52.67 -0.86
CA PRO A 734 -0.74 51.76 -0.02
C PRO A 734 -0.17 50.56 -0.79
N ILE A 735 -0.27 50.54 -2.12
CA ILE A 735 0.20 49.43 -2.95
C ILE A 735 1.72 49.27 -2.88
N ARG A 736 2.18 48.02 -2.92
CA ARG A 736 3.60 47.72 -3.05
C ARG A 736 4.04 47.94 -4.50
N VAL A 737 5.10 48.70 -4.68
CA VAL A 737 5.74 48.97 -5.98
C VAL A 737 7.04 48.18 -6.06
N PHE A 738 7.19 47.42 -7.13
CA PHE A 738 8.47 46.78 -7.46
C PHE A 738 9.38 47.76 -8.19
N LEU A 739 10.59 47.91 -7.66
CA LEU A 739 11.69 48.67 -8.26
C LEU A 739 12.96 47.83 -8.10
N ASP A 740 13.69 47.62 -9.20
CA ASP A 740 14.83 46.70 -9.28
C ASP A 740 15.93 46.98 -8.24
N CYS A 741 16.24 48.25 -7.98
CA CYS A 741 17.24 48.66 -6.98
C CYS A 741 16.85 48.34 -5.52
N ASP A 742 15.58 48.06 -5.23
CA ASP A 742 15.14 47.59 -3.91
C ASP A 742 15.27 46.08 -3.74
N GLN A 743 15.42 45.32 -4.83
CA GLN A 743 15.40 43.85 -4.84
C GLN A 743 16.57 43.26 -5.63
N LEU A 744 17.78 43.74 -5.35
CA LEU A 744 19.02 43.30 -6.02
C LEU A 744 19.28 41.78 -5.91
N GLU A 745 18.72 41.12 -4.89
CA GLU A 745 18.87 39.67 -4.65
C GLU A 745 17.94 38.80 -5.54
N ASN A 746 16.83 39.36 -6.06
CA ASN A 746 15.80 38.60 -6.78
C ASN A 746 15.79 38.85 -8.29
N LEU A 747 16.85 39.45 -8.86
CA LEU A 747 16.89 39.82 -10.27
C LEU A 747 16.81 38.62 -11.24
N ASP A 748 17.15 37.41 -10.77
CA ASP A 748 16.97 36.18 -11.56
C ASP A 748 15.49 35.82 -11.80
N TYR A 749 14.59 36.34 -10.95
CA TYR A 749 13.13 36.12 -11.03
C TYR A 749 12.40 37.31 -11.65
N LEU A 750 13.11 38.29 -12.20
CA LEU A 750 12.55 39.55 -12.69
C LEU A 750 11.35 39.33 -13.63
N PHE A 751 11.49 38.44 -14.60
CA PHE A 751 10.40 38.13 -15.54
C PHE A 751 9.27 37.32 -14.90
N ASP A 752 9.57 36.47 -13.92
CA ASP A 752 8.55 35.73 -13.18
C ASP A 752 7.73 36.67 -12.28
N ILE A 753 8.36 37.68 -11.68
CA ILE A 753 7.69 38.75 -10.93
C ILE A 753 6.74 39.54 -11.83
N VAL A 754 7.17 39.92 -13.03
CA VAL A 754 6.30 40.57 -14.03
C VAL A 754 5.14 39.66 -14.42
N ARG A 755 5.41 38.38 -14.66
CA ARG A 755 4.42 37.40 -15.14
C ARG A 755 3.37 37.03 -14.09
N THR A 756 3.78 36.88 -12.82
CA THR A 756 2.97 36.19 -11.80
C THR A 756 2.67 37.04 -10.57
N GLU A 757 3.52 38.00 -10.23
CA GLU A 757 3.42 38.75 -8.98
C GLU A 757 3.00 40.22 -9.17
N THR A 758 2.85 40.68 -10.41
CA THR A 758 2.57 42.08 -10.74
C THR A 758 1.16 42.25 -11.30
N LYS A 759 0.41 43.25 -10.80
CA LYS A 759 -0.90 43.62 -11.35
C LYS A 759 -0.78 44.50 -12.61
N SER A 760 0.06 45.53 -12.55
CA SER A 760 0.26 46.48 -13.64
C SER A 760 1.74 46.80 -13.85
N VAL A 761 2.17 46.94 -15.10
CA VAL A 761 3.54 47.34 -15.48
C VAL A 761 3.52 48.77 -15.99
N VAL A 762 4.31 49.63 -15.39
CA VAL A 762 4.49 51.02 -15.84
C VAL A 762 5.81 51.11 -16.56
N VAL A 763 5.77 51.50 -17.83
CA VAL A 763 6.95 51.54 -18.70
C VAL A 763 7.38 52.98 -18.88
N VAL A 764 8.54 53.33 -18.31
CA VAL A 764 9.07 54.70 -18.33
C VAL A 764 9.95 54.89 -19.57
N LEU A 765 9.30 55.38 -20.63
CA LEU A 765 9.88 55.52 -21.96
C LEU A 765 10.86 56.69 -22.00
N THR A 766 12.14 56.37 -21.82
CA THR A 766 13.29 57.28 -22.02
C THR A 766 14.05 56.90 -23.28
N THR A 767 14.91 57.79 -23.78
CA THR A 767 15.65 57.62 -25.06
C THR A 767 16.36 56.27 -25.20
N ASN A 768 16.88 55.71 -24.10
CA ASN A 768 17.66 54.46 -24.08
C ASN A 768 16.90 53.26 -23.48
N LEU A 769 15.59 53.36 -23.24
CA LEU A 769 14.84 52.24 -22.66
C LEU A 769 14.85 51.02 -23.59
N LEU A 770 14.48 51.23 -24.85
CA LEU A 770 14.22 50.14 -25.81
C LEU A 770 15.50 49.44 -26.27
N SER A 771 16.68 50.04 -26.06
CA SER A 771 17.98 49.42 -26.36
C SER A 771 18.46 48.47 -25.27
N ARG A 772 17.79 48.40 -24.11
CA ARG A 772 18.21 47.56 -22.98
C ARG A 772 17.49 46.21 -23.02
N SER A 773 18.26 45.12 -23.09
CA SER A 773 17.73 43.74 -23.21
C SER A 773 16.79 43.35 -22.07
N TRP A 774 17.10 43.74 -20.82
CA TRP A 774 16.26 43.42 -19.66
C TRP A 774 14.89 44.11 -19.73
N CYS A 775 14.84 45.39 -20.08
CA CYS A 775 13.58 46.12 -20.26
C CYS A 775 12.75 45.51 -21.40
N ALA A 776 13.41 45.08 -22.48
CA ALA A 776 12.74 44.37 -23.56
C ALA A 776 12.08 43.07 -23.07
N GLY A 777 12.78 42.30 -22.24
CA GLY A 777 12.24 41.11 -21.61
C GLY A 777 11.04 41.39 -20.70
N GLU A 778 11.09 42.45 -19.90
CA GLU A 778 9.98 42.88 -19.02
C GLU A 778 8.73 43.26 -19.84
N ILE A 779 8.90 44.12 -20.86
CA ILE A 779 7.82 44.57 -21.74
C ILE A 779 7.20 43.39 -22.49
N THR A 780 8.04 42.51 -23.04
CA THR A 780 7.57 41.34 -23.80
C THR A 780 6.85 40.35 -22.89
N THR A 781 7.33 40.18 -21.65
CA THR A 781 6.68 39.33 -20.67
C THR A 781 5.32 39.88 -20.26
N ALA A 782 5.22 41.20 -20.03
CA ALA A 782 3.95 41.86 -19.73
C ALA A 782 2.93 41.68 -20.88
N TRP A 783 3.37 41.89 -22.12
CA TRP A 783 2.56 41.71 -23.33
C TRP A 783 2.06 40.27 -23.48
N LYS A 784 2.96 39.27 -23.45
CA LYS A 784 2.60 37.86 -23.59
C LYS A 784 1.62 37.36 -22.54
N ASN A 785 1.63 37.95 -21.35
CA ASN A 785 0.83 37.51 -20.21
C ASN A 785 -0.39 38.42 -19.95
N ASN A 786 -0.71 39.32 -20.89
CA ASN A 786 -1.84 40.25 -20.80
C ASN A 786 -1.86 41.06 -19.49
N ILE A 787 -0.69 41.52 -19.04
CA ILE A 787 -0.55 42.37 -17.87
C ILE A 787 -0.89 43.81 -18.25
N THR A 788 -1.70 44.49 -17.42
CA THR A 788 -2.07 45.90 -17.64
C THR A 788 -0.82 46.75 -17.74
N THR A 789 -0.57 47.36 -18.90
CA THR A 789 0.66 48.10 -19.17
C THR A 789 0.35 49.57 -19.43
N VAL A 790 1.04 50.47 -18.72
CA VAL A 790 0.85 51.93 -18.82
C VAL A 790 2.17 52.58 -19.27
N PRO A 791 2.24 53.08 -20.52
CA PRO A 791 3.43 53.77 -21.02
C PRO A 791 3.49 55.24 -20.55
N LEU A 792 4.58 55.61 -19.86
CA LEU A 792 4.91 56.97 -19.49
C LEU A 792 5.98 57.51 -20.43
N LYS A 793 5.58 58.40 -21.35
CA LYS A 793 6.48 59.05 -22.30
C LYS A 793 7.22 60.19 -21.63
N CYS A 794 8.53 60.08 -21.54
CA CYS A 794 9.39 61.15 -21.04
C CYS A 794 9.85 62.09 -22.16
N ASP A 795 10.25 63.30 -21.77
CA ASP A 795 10.90 64.26 -22.66
C ASP A 795 12.12 63.61 -23.36
N GLY A 796 12.23 63.78 -24.67
CA GLY A 796 13.34 63.23 -25.48
C GLY A 796 13.15 61.78 -25.98
N PHE A 797 12.07 61.09 -25.62
CA PHE A 797 11.74 59.78 -26.20
C PHE A 797 11.18 59.91 -27.62
N LYS A 798 11.79 59.20 -28.58
CA LYS A 798 11.36 59.11 -29.97
C LYS A 798 10.75 57.74 -30.24
N LEU A 799 9.63 57.72 -30.97
CA LEU A 799 9.03 56.48 -31.46
C LEU A 799 9.97 55.82 -32.48
N LEU A 800 9.97 54.49 -32.52
CA LEU A 800 10.79 53.74 -33.45
C LEU A 800 10.10 53.77 -34.82
N ASN A 801 10.84 54.13 -35.87
CA ASN A 801 10.39 53.90 -37.24
C ASN A 801 10.69 52.45 -37.67
N GLU A 802 10.17 52.02 -38.82
CA GLU A 802 10.37 50.65 -39.30
C GLU A 802 11.85 50.27 -39.47
N GLU A 803 12.71 51.24 -39.83
CA GLU A 803 14.15 51.02 -39.95
C GLU A 803 14.82 50.79 -38.58
N ALA A 804 14.43 51.55 -37.55
CA ALA A 804 14.94 51.35 -36.20
C ALA A 804 14.47 50.03 -35.58
N LEU A 805 13.26 49.55 -35.92
CA LEU A 805 12.80 48.22 -35.51
C LEU A 805 13.68 47.10 -36.09
N LYS A 806 14.15 47.24 -37.34
CA LYS A 806 15.06 46.27 -38.00
C LYS A 806 16.45 46.21 -37.36
N LEU A 807 16.84 47.23 -36.59
CA LEU A 807 18.12 47.30 -35.88
C LEU A 807 18.05 46.66 -34.47
N ILE A 808 16.87 46.35 -33.92
CA ILE A 808 16.74 45.69 -32.60
C ILE A 808 17.52 44.38 -32.52
N PRO A 809 17.46 43.49 -33.53
CA PRO A 809 18.29 42.29 -33.57
C PRO A 809 19.79 42.53 -33.46
N THR A 810 20.31 43.69 -33.84
CA THR A 810 21.76 43.97 -33.82
C THR A 810 22.20 44.70 -32.55
N MET A 811 21.27 45.21 -31.74
CA MET A 811 21.58 45.97 -30.52
C MET A 811 22.18 45.14 -29.37
N TRP A 812 21.97 43.81 -29.36
CA TRP A 812 22.36 42.94 -28.24
C TRP A 812 23.35 41.87 -28.63
N THR A 813 24.22 41.52 -27.68
CA THR A 813 25.17 40.41 -27.85
C THR A 813 24.43 39.07 -27.96
N PRO A 814 25.02 38.05 -28.61
CA PRO A 814 24.44 36.71 -28.66
C PRO A 814 24.10 36.16 -27.27
N GLN A 815 24.95 36.43 -26.27
CA GLN A 815 24.73 36.02 -24.88
C GLN A 815 23.48 36.66 -24.27
N GLN A 816 23.26 37.96 -24.49
CA GLN A 816 22.07 38.66 -24.00
C GLN A 816 20.79 38.10 -24.63
N LYS A 817 20.81 37.82 -25.94
CA LYS A 817 19.69 37.19 -26.65
C LYS A 817 19.40 35.79 -26.10
N GLN A 818 20.44 35.01 -25.84
CA GLN A 818 20.33 33.67 -25.28
C GLN A 818 19.75 33.69 -23.86
N VAL A 819 20.14 34.67 -23.03
CA VAL A 819 19.56 34.86 -21.70
C VAL A 819 18.05 35.13 -21.80
N LEU A 820 17.60 36.03 -22.66
CA LEU A 820 16.18 36.28 -22.87
C LEU A 820 15.42 35.06 -23.41
N ALA A 821 16.04 34.33 -24.36
CA ALA A 821 15.46 33.12 -24.92
C ALA A 821 15.25 32.03 -23.86
N ASN A 822 16.15 31.91 -22.87
CA ASN A 822 15.99 30.99 -21.74
C ASN A 822 14.75 31.30 -20.88
N TYR A 823 14.23 32.52 -20.93
CA TYR A 823 13.00 32.94 -20.25
C TYR A 823 11.76 32.93 -21.16
N GLY A 824 11.87 32.38 -22.38
CA GLY A 824 10.76 32.29 -23.34
C GLY A 824 10.48 33.60 -24.09
N VAL A 825 11.43 34.54 -24.09
CA VAL A 825 11.36 35.81 -24.83
C VAL A 825 12.16 35.66 -26.12
N ALA A 826 11.49 35.34 -27.22
CA ALA A 826 12.13 35.33 -28.53
C ALA A 826 12.21 36.75 -29.10
N LEU A 827 13.16 36.96 -30.00
CA LEU A 827 13.39 38.28 -30.59
C LEU A 827 12.20 38.77 -31.43
N GLY A 828 11.48 37.85 -32.08
CA GLY A 828 10.23 38.18 -32.78
C GLY A 828 9.16 38.70 -31.83
N ASP A 829 9.04 38.11 -30.65
CA ASP A 829 8.08 38.55 -29.63
C ASP A 829 8.41 39.96 -29.11
N VAL A 830 9.69 40.28 -28.98
CA VAL A 830 10.16 41.62 -28.59
C VAL A 830 9.71 42.67 -29.60
N MET A 831 9.89 42.39 -30.89
CA MET A 831 9.49 43.32 -31.95
C MET A 831 7.99 43.56 -31.92
N SER A 832 7.18 42.51 -31.77
CA SER A 832 5.73 42.62 -31.64
C SER A 832 5.33 43.41 -30.38
N ALA A 833 5.99 43.16 -29.25
CA ALA A 833 5.72 43.87 -28.00
C ALA A 833 6.05 45.37 -28.10
N TYR A 834 7.10 45.76 -28.82
CA TYR A 834 7.45 47.18 -29.03
C TYR A 834 6.45 47.90 -29.94
N VAL A 835 6.01 47.24 -31.02
CA VAL A 835 4.95 47.77 -31.89
C VAL A 835 3.66 47.97 -31.08
N TRP A 836 3.28 46.97 -30.29
CA TRP A 836 2.13 47.06 -29.38
C TRP A 836 2.25 48.21 -28.38
N LEU A 837 3.41 48.37 -27.74
CA LEU A 837 3.68 49.43 -26.78
C LEU A 837 3.53 50.84 -27.41
N GLN A 838 3.93 51.00 -28.67
CA GLN A 838 3.96 52.30 -29.36
C GLN A 838 2.63 52.67 -30.05
N HIS A 839 1.90 51.69 -30.57
CA HIS A 839 0.72 51.95 -31.41
C HIS A 839 -0.60 51.54 -30.76
N ASN A 840 -0.59 50.57 -29.85
CA ASN A 840 -1.82 50.03 -29.27
C ASN A 840 -2.13 50.57 -27.87
N LEU A 841 -1.20 51.30 -27.25
CA LEU A 841 -1.36 51.88 -25.92
C LEU A 841 -1.30 53.41 -25.95
N ALA A 842 -2.20 54.06 -25.20
CA ALA A 842 -2.23 55.50 -25.04
C ALA A 842 -1.15 55.96 -24.04
N HIS A 843 -0.32 56.91 -24.46
CA HIS A 843 0.81 57.41 -23.67
C HIS A 843 0.38 58.51 -22.69
N LEU A 844 0.94 58.49 -21.48
CA LEU A 844 0.91 59.62 -20.54
C LEU A 844 2.21 60.41 -20.68
N GLN A 845 2.13 61.74 -20.72
CA GLN A 845 3.34 62.58 -20.78
C GLN A 845 3.88 62.79 -19.36
N MET A 846 5.13 62.40 -19.14
CA MET A 846 5.84 62.55 -17.87
C MET A 846 6.89 63.66 -18.01
N PRO A 847 6.61 64.90 -17.56
CA PRO A 847 7.57 65.98 -17.63
C PRO A 847 8.74 65.66 -16.70
N ARG A 848 9.96 65.78 -17.21
CA ARG A 848 11.19 65.45 -16.45
C ARG A 848 11.90 66.67 -15.91
N SER A 849 11.53 67.85 -16.39
CA SER A 849 12.08 69.14 -15.96
C SER A 849 10.98 70.03 -15.40
N GLY A 850 11.36 71.00 -14.57
CA GLY A 850 10.41 71.90 -13.90
C GLY A 850 9.88 71.36 -12.57
N PRO A 851 8.86 72.01 -11.99
CA PRO A 851 8.41 71.73 -10.63
C PRO A 851 7.83 70.31 -10.47
N VAL A 852 7.69 69.84 -9.22
CA VAL A 852 7.22 68.49 -8.89
C VAL A 852 5.71 68.30 -9.13
N TRP A 853 4.90 69.35 -8.94
CA TRP A 853 3.43 69.24 -8.96
C TRP A 853 2.82 68.66 -10.27
N PRO A 854 3.32 68.96 -11.49
CA PRO A 854 2.79 68.35 -12.71
C PRO A 854 3.05 66.84 -12.76
N ARG A 855 4.16 66.38 -12.17
CA ARG A 855 4.51 64.95 -12.12
C ARG A 855 3.62 64.17 -11.17
N GLU A 856 3.26 64.77 -10.04
CA GLU A 856 2.34 64.16 -9.08
C GLU A 856 0.94 63.93 -9.71
N GLU A 857 0.49 64.86 -10.53
CA GLU A 857 -0.77 64.73 -11.27
C GLU A 857 -0.72 63.59 -12.31
N VAL A 858 0.40 63.46 -13.03
CA VAL A 858 0.62 62.34 -13.96
C VAL A 858 0.65 60.99 -13.21
N VAL A 859 1.28 60.93 -12.03
CA VAL A 859 1.27 59.73 -11.17
C VAL A 859 -0.16 59.36 -10.76
N ARG A 860 -1.00 60.36 -10.45
CA ARG A 860 -2.41 60.13 -10.10
C ARG A 860 -3.19 59.55 -11.28
N GLU A 861 -3.04 60.10 -12.49
CA GLU A 861 -3.68 59.55 -13.70
C GLU A 861 -3.16 58.13 -14.01
N MET A 862 -1.86 57.91 -13.87
CA MET A 862 -1.22 56.59 -14.02
C MET A 862 -1.82 55.55 -13.06
N LEU A 863 -2.03 55.89 -11.78
CA LEU A 863 -2.67 55.00 -10.80
C LEU A 863 -4.12 54.64 -11.17
N GLY A 864 -4.84 55.60 -11.78
CA GLY A 864 -6.17 55.37 -12.36
C GLY A 864 -6.13 54.32 -13.48
N ARG A 865 -5.23 54.48 -14.44
CA ARG A 865 -5.05 53.51 -15.55
C ARG A 865 -4.56 52.14 -15.09
N CYS A 866 -3.82 52.09 -13.98
CA CYS A 866 -3.38 50.84 -13.35
C CYS A 866 -4.49 50.14 -12.54
N GLY A 867 -5.66 50.76 -12.35
CA GLY A 867 -6.77 50.18 -11.56
C GLY A 867 -6.43 49.98 -10.08
N VAL A 868 -5.61 50.86 -9.51
CA VAL A 868 -5.09 50.78 -8.12
C VAL A 868 -5.27 52.10 -7.35
N LEU A 869 -6.08 53.02 -7.89
CA LEU A 869 -6.45 54.26 -7.24
C LEU A 869 -7.50 53.98 -6.15
N SER A 870 -7.15 54.18 -4.87
CA SER A 870 -8.13 54.15 -3.78
C SER A 870 -8.59 55.57 -3.46
N ILE A 871 -9.87 55.88 -3.72
CA ILE A 871 -10.47 57.17 -3.35
C ILE A 871 -10.84 57.12 -1.86
N GLY A 872 -9.91 57.51 -0.98
CA GLY A 872 -10.16 57.65 0.45
C GLY A 872 -10.41 59.11 0.84
N ARG A 873 -11.15 59.37 1.93
CA ARG A 873 -11.40 60.73 2.46
C ARG A 873 -10.14 61.59 2.69
N ARG A 874 -8.96 60.97 2.84
CA ARG A 874 -7.65 61.65 2.93
C ARG A 874 -7.21 62.34 1.63
N THR A 875 -7.60 61.83 0.47
CA THR A 875 -7.14 62.33 -0.84
C THR A 875 -7.79 63.68 -1.19
N ALA A 876 -9.03 63.92 -0.75
CA ALA A 876 -9.72 65.21 -0.90
C ALA A 876 -9.06 66.33 -0.07
N TYR A 877 -8.50 65.99 1.10
CA TYR A 877 -7.80 66.96 1.97
C TYR A 877 -6.42 67.34 1.42
N MET A 878 -5.74 66.44 0.71
CA MET A 878 -4.43 66.72 0.08
C MET A 878 -4.53 67.51 -1.23
N LEU A 879 -5.65 67.40 -1.97
CA LEU A 879 -5.92 68.25 -3.14
C LEU A 879 -6.07 69.75 -2.77
N GLN A 880 -6.42 70.06 -1.51
CA GLN A 880 -6.36 71.42 -0.97
C GLN A 880 -4.95 71.81 -0.46
N ALA A 881 -4.04 70.86 -0.24
CA ALA A 881 -2.69 71.10 0.24
C ALA A 881 -1.69 71.41 -0.90
N SER A 882 -1.95 70.98 -2.13
CA SER A 882 -1.12 71.29 -3.30
C SER A 882 -1.12 72.79 -3.64
N SER A 883 -2.22 73.52 -3.40
CA SER A 883 -2.25 74.98 -3.50
C SER A 883 -1.53 75.71 -2.36
N ARG A 884 -1.30 75.04 -1.21
CA ARG A 884 -0.47 75.53 -0.09
C ARG A 884 1.04 75.30 -0.30
N SER A 885 1.44 74.48 -1.28
CA SER A 885 2.84 74.05 -1.46
C SER A 885 3.80 75.15 -1.94
N SER A 886 3.34 76.12 -2.74
CA SER A 886 4.23 77.18 -3.27
C SER A 886 4.62 78.21 -2.21
N LEU A 887 3.70 78.53 -1.28
CA LEU A 887 3.95 79.43 -0.16
C LEU A 887 4.79 78.75 0.93
N ALA A 888 4.54 77.47 1.19
CA ALA A 888 5.32 76.67 2.14
C ALA A 888 6.78 76.47 1.69
N GLN A 889 7.00 76.21 0.39
CA GLN A 889 8.35 76.11 -0.18
C GLN A 889 9.13 77.43 -0.11
N ALA A 890 8.43 78.58 -0.12
CA ALA A 890 9.09 79.88 -0.01
C ALA A 890 9.73 80.13 1.37
N ARG A 891 9.28 79.41 2.40
CA ARG A 891 9.84 79.44 3.76
C ARG A 891 10.59 78.15 4.12
N ALA A 892 11.11 77.44 3.13
CA ALA A 892 11.86 76.21 3.37
C ALA A 892 13.09 76.46 4.25
N ARG A 893 13.29 75.58 5.23
CA ARG A 893 14.38 75.68 6.20
C ARG A 893 15.67 75.05 5.71
N ILE A 894 15.52 74.06 4.83
CA ILE A 894 16.60 73.30 4.23
C ILE A 894 16.50 73.50 2.72
N LEU A 895 17.52 74.11 2.15
CA LEU A 895 17.63 74.30 0.71
C LEU A 895 18.51 73.21 0.14
N ILE A 896 18.02 72.51 -0.89
CA ILE A 896 18.77 71.48 -1.61
C ILE A 896 19.12 72.06 -2.98
N MET A 897 20.37 71.98 -3.38
CA MET A 897 20.79 72.43 -4.70
C MET A 897 21.75 71.47 -5.39
N SER A 898 21.65 71.44 -6.73
CA SER A 898 22.53 70.69 -7.61
C SER A 898 22.47 71.29 -9.04
N SER A 899 22.96 70.57 -10.05
CA SER A 899 22.76 70.95 -11.44
C SER A 899 21.29 70.81 -11.83
N VAL A 900 20.75 71.85 -12.46
CA VAL A 900 19.39 71.88 -13.03
C VAL A 900 19.34 71.42 -14.48
N SER A 901 20.49 71.07 -15.05
CA SER A 901 20.67 70.74 -16.46
C SER A 901 20.30 69.28 -16.76
N ASP A 902 20.40 68.40 -15.76
CA ASP A 902 20.08 66.98 -15.86
C ASP A 902 18.80 66.63 -15.06
N PRO A 903 17.75 66.11 -15.72
CA PRO A 903 16.51 65.72 -15.04
C PRO A 903 16.64 64.54 -14.06
N GLU A 904 17.62 63.63 -14.21
CA GLU A 904 17.86 62.57 -13.21
C GLU A 904 18.46 63.16 -11.93
N ILE A 905 19.37 64.12 -12.05
CA ILE A 905 19.96 64.83 -10.92
C ILE A 905 18.85 65.56 -10.15
N MET A 906 17.97 66.25 -10.87
CA MET A 906 16.82 66.93 -10.26
C MET A 906 15.88 65.95 -9.54
N SER A 907 15.57 64.82 -10.17
CA SER A 907 14.76 63.77 -9.52
C SER A 907 15.46 63.24 -8.25
N SER A 908 16.79 63.15 -8.24
CA SER A 908 17.57 62.72 -7.07
C SER A 908 17.48 63.73 -5.92
N CYS A 909 17.59 65.02 -6.22
CA CYS A 909 17.40 66.10 -5.25
C CYS A 909 15.99 66.09 -4.65
N GLU A 910 14.98 65.75 -5.43
CA GLU A 910 13.59 65.68 -4.96
C GLU A 910 13.31 64.42 -4.15
N VAL A 911 13.91 63.28 -4.50
CA VAL A 911 13.91 62.10 -3.63
C VAL A 911 14.47 62.48 -2.27
N LEU A 912 15.63 63.14 -2.24
CA LEU A 912 16.25 63.61 -1.00
C LEU A 912 15.33 64.60 -0.25
N GLN A 913 14.72 65.55 -0.96
CA GLN A 913 13.76 66.51 -0.40
C GLN A 913 12.62 65.78 0.31
N LEU A 914 11.95 64.84 -0.36
CA LEU A 914 10.82 64.11 0.20
C LEU A 914 11.23 63.24 1.40
N MET A 915 12.41 62.61 1.34
CA MET A 915 12.91 61.77 2.42
C MET A 915 13.34 62.57 3.65
N LEU A 916 14.07 63.68 3.46
CA LEU A 916 14.46 64.57 4.57
C LEU A 916 13.24 65.23 5.21
N GLN A 917 12.32 65.73 4.39
CA GLN A 917 11.09 66.36 4.88
C GLN A 917 10.22 65.34 5.66
N GLY A 918 10.16 64.09 5.20
CA GLY A 918 9.49 63.01 5.94
C GLY A 918 10.18 62.64 7.25
N HIS A 919 11.52 62.65 7.29
CA HIS A 919 12.31 62.26 8.47
C HIS A 919 12.34 63.35 9.54
N LEU A 920 12.61 64.60 9.15
CA LEU A 920 12.75 65.75 10.05
C LEU A 920 11.42 66.44 10.35
N ARG A 921 10.38 66.24 9.53
CA ARG A 921 9.11 67.00 9.55
C ARG A 921 9.32 68.51 9.37
N VAL A 922 10.29 68.88 8.54
CA VAL A 922 10.69 70.26 8.26
C VAL A 922 10.57 70.52 6.75
N GLU A 923 10.07 71.69 6.37
CA GLU A 923 9.95 72.07 4.96
C GLU A 923 11.32 72.18 4.29
N CYS A 924 11.50 71.38 3.24
CA CYS A 924 12.69 71.31 2.40
C CYS A 924 12.31 71.76 0.99
N ALA A 925 13.21 72.47 0.29
CA ALA A 925 12.96 72.87 -1.09
C ALA A 925 14.18 72.70 -1.98
N VAL A 926 13.96 72.20 -3.19
CA VAL A 926 15.00 72.12 -4.24
C VAL A 926 15.05 73.44 -5.00
N VAL A 927 16.23 74.04 -5.04
CA VAL A 927 16.46 75.33 -5.70
C VAL A 927 16.74 75.13 -7.18
N HIS A 928 15.91 75.73 -8.04
CA HIS A 928 16.02 75.62 -9.50
C HIS A 928 16.74 76.82 -10.14
N GLY A 929 17.10 77.83 -9.35
CA GLY A 929 17.90 78.94 -9.82
C GLY A 929 18.01 80.11 -8.85
N ARG A 930 18.72 81.14 -9.31
CA ARG A 930 19.12 82.31 -8.54
C ARG A 930 17.99 83.09 -7.87
N ARG A 931 16.88 83.34 -8.59
CA ARG A 931 15.74 84.08 -8.05
C ARG A 931 15.09 83.37 -6.85
N GLN A 932 15.03 82.05 -6.89
CA GLN A 932 14.54 81.24 -5.77
C GLN A 932 15.54 81.27 -4.61
N MET A 933 16.85 81.10 -4.90
CA MET A 933 17.89 81.19 -3.87
C MET A 933 17.83 82.51 -3.10
N SER A 934 17.74 83.66 -3.80
CA SER A 934 17.64 84.97 -3.14
C SER A 934 16.39 85.14 -2.29
N SER A 935 15.26 84.57 -2.74
CA SER A 935 13.98 84.69 -2.04
C SER A 935 13.91 83.79 -0.79
N TRP A 936 14.50 82.59 -0.86
CA TRP A 936 14.34 81.56 0.16
C TRP A 936 15.48 81.55 1.19
N LYS A 937 16.68 82.02 0.81
CA LYS A 937 17.85 82.12 1.72
C LYS A 937 17.55 82.79 3.07
N PRO A 938 16.75 83.87 3.16
CA PRO A 938 16.44 84.50 4.45
C PRO A 938 15.77 83.57 5.46
N PHE A 939 15.04 82.55 5.00
CA PHE A 939 14.29 81.64 5.87
C PHE A 939 15.01 80.32 6.16
N ALA A 940 16.09 80.03 5.42
CA ALA A 940 16.83 78.78 5.49
C ALA A 940 17.99 78.82 6.50
N TYR A 941 18.31 77.65 7.05
CA TYR A 941 19.43 77.42 7.96
C TYR A 941 20.49 76.50 7.37
N TYR A 942 20.06 75.54 6.56
CA TYR A 942 20.95 74.55 5.95
C TYR A 942 20.91 74.66 4.43
N LEU A 943 22.09 74.54 3.82
CA LEU A 943 22.26 74.37 2.39
C LEU A 943 22.86 72.98 2.13
N VAL A 944 22.07 72.11 1.53
CA VAL A 944 22.49 70.77 1.12
C VAL A 944 22.90 70.82 -0.36
N VAL A 945 24.18 70.57 -0.62
CA VAL A 945 24.75 70.59 -1.97
C VAL A 945 24.99 69.17 -2.43
N VAL A 946 24.23 68.73 -3.45
CA VAL A 946 24.31 67.37 -3.97
C VAL A 946 25.24 67.33 -5.17
N LEU A 947 26.36 66.62 -5.03
CA LEU A 947 27.45 66.55 -6.00
C LEU A 947 27.31 65.33 -6.92
N PHE A 948 27.40 65.60 -8.22
CA PHE A 948 27.43 64.62 -9.31
C PHE A 948 28.61 64.92 -10.23
N ARG A 949 29.03 63.95 -11.03
CA ARG A 949 30.15 64.13 -11.96
C ARG A 949 29.93 65.36 -12.87
N GLY A 950 30.93 66.24 -12.94
CA GLY A 950 30.92 67.44 -13.78
C GLY A 950 30.08 68.62 -13.25
N ILE A 951 29.42 68.50 -12.09
CA ILE A 951 28.59 69.58 -11.51
C ILE A 951 29.38 70.86 -11.25
N LEU A 952 30.65 70.74 -10.86
CA LEU A 952 31.48 71.90 -10.57
C LEU A 952 31.74 72.72 -11.83
N ASN A 953 31.64 72.15 -13.03
CA ASN A 953 31.80 72.88 -14.29
C ASN A 953 30.48 73.51 -14.79
N ASP A 954 29.35 73.22 -14.13
CA ASP A 954 28.07 73.84 -14.49
C ASP A 954 28.05 75.31 -14.04
N TYR A 955 28.12 76.21 -15.03
CA TYR A 955 28.05 77.65 -14.81
C TYR A 955 26.80 78.08 -14.02
N ARG A 956 25.62 77.47 -14.25
CA ARG A 956 24.40 77.84 -13.52
C ARG A 956 24.49 77.43 -12.04
N PHE A 957 25.13 76.30 -11.77
CA PHE A 957 25.39 75.82 -10.42
C PHE A 957 26.37 76.73 -9.69
N ARG A 958 27.59 76.96 -10.23
CA ARG A 958 28.61 77.86 -9.64
C ARG A 958 28.01 79.22 -9.26
N ARG A 959 27.21 79.76 -10.17
CA ARG A 959 26.55 81.07 -10.03
C ARG A 959 25.49 81.12 -8.92
N THR A 960 24.75 80.03 -8.75
CA THR A 960 23.72 79.92 -7.71
C THR A 960 24.36 79.65 -6.36
N LEU A 961 25.45 78.89 -6.33
CA LEU A 961 26.23 78.59 -5.12
C LEU A 961 26.90 79.85 -4.57
N ALA A 962 27.57 80.63 -5.42
CA ALA A 962 28.17 81.92 -5.04
C ALA A 962 27.15 82.87 -4.39
N GLN A 963 25.92 82.90 -4.92
CA GLN A 963 24.83 83.69 -4.34
C GLN A 963 24.32 83.12 -3.01
N ALA A 964 24.26 81.79 -2.88
CA ALA A 964 23.87 81.12 -1.64
C ALA A 964 24.85 81.43 -0.50
N LEU A 965 26.15 81.52 -0.81
CA LEU A 965 27.22 81.75 0.16
C LEU A 965 27.65 83.23 0.28
N ALA A 966 27.07 84.12 -0.52
CA ALA A 966 27.29 85.56 -0.40
C ALA A 966 26.99 86.07 1.03
N PRO A 967 27.68 87.10 1.54
CA PRO A 967 27.37 87.67 2.85
C PRO A 967 25.92 88.13 2.96
N SER A 968 25.21 87.70 4.01
CA SER A 968 23.86 88.16 4.33
C SER A 968 23.60 88.08 5.84
N LYS A 969 22.50 88.70 6.33
CA LYS A 969 22.13 88.69 7.76
C LYS A 969 22.03 87.28 8.37
N ARG A 970 21.75 86.26 7.56
CA ARG A 970 21.70 84.84 7.96
C ARG A 970 22.71 84.04 7.13
N THR A 971 23.61 83.31 7.80
CA THR A 971 24.61 82.41 7.20
C THR A 971 24.05 80.99 7.14
N LEU A 972 24.20 80.32 6.00
CA LEU A 972 23.75 78.94 5.81
C LEU A 972 24.84 77.97 6.25
N GLU A 973 24.49 76.93 7.01
CA GLU A 973 25.37 75.80 7.28
C GLU A 973 25.35 74.86 6.07
N VAL A 974 26.52 74.60 5.49
CA VAL A 974 26.66 73.84 4.23
C VAL A 974 26.90 72.36 4.53
N LEU A 975 26.07 71.50 3.95
CA LEU A 975 26.27 70.05 3.94
C LEU A 975 26.52 69.59 2.51
N THR A 976 27.68 68.99 2.29
CA THR A 976 28.06 68.44 0.99
C THR A 976 27.68 66.97 0.92
N LEU A 977 26.98 66.55 -0.14
CA LEU A 977 26.60 65.15 -0.38
C LEU A 977 27.20 64.64 -1.69
N ILE A 978 27.83 63.46 -1.67
CA ILE A 978 28.28 62.77 -2.88
C ILE A 978 27.17 61.81 -3.32
N ALA A 979 26.55 62.11 -4.45
CA ALA A 979 25.49 61.26 -5.02
C ALA A 979 25.92 60.40 -6.20
N ASP A 980 27.03 60.75 -6.83
CA ASP A 980 27.69 59.95 -7.85
C ASP A 980 29.03 59.44 -7.33
N PRO A 981 29.26 58.12 -7.25
CA PRO A 981 30.56 57.57 -6.83
C PRO A 981 31.70 57.89 -7.81
N GLN A 982 31.40 58.35 -9.03
CA GLN A 982 32.41 58.83 -10.00
C GLN A 982 32.75 60.31 -9.82
N PHE A 983 32.19 60.99 -8.82
CA PHE A 983 32.56 62.36 -8.51
C PHE A 983 33.92 62.39 -7.83
N GLU A 984 34.85 63.14 -8.42
CA GLU A 984 36.16 63.43 -7.84
C GLU A 984 36.19 64.90 -7.42
N PHE A 985 36.69 65.15 -6.22
CA PHE A 985 36.95 66.52 -5.79
C PHE A 985 38.11 67.09 -6.62
N PRO A 986 38.03 68.34 -7.07
CA PRO A 986 39.17 69.02 -7.68
C PRO A 986 40.28 69.13 -6.63
N ASN A 987 41.53 69.10 -7.10
CA ASN A 987 42.66 69.28 -6.19
C ASN A 987 42.62 70.71 -5.62
N LEU A 988 43.03 70.89 -4.36
CA LEU A 988 43.15 72.21 -3.75
C LEU A 988 44.10 73.11 -4.57
N ALA A 989 45.17 72.54 -5.14
CA ALA A 989 46.08 73.24 -6.03
C ALA A 989 45.41 73.77 -7.32
N GLU A 990 44.49 73.00 -7.92
CA GLU A 990 43.77 73.43 -9.14
C GLU A 990 42.82 74.60 -8.84
N LEU A 991 42.23 74.63 -7.64
CA LEU A 991 41.39 75.74 -7.19
C LEU A 991 42.21 76.97 -6.79
N GLU A 992 43.42 76.76 -6.25
CA GLU A 992 44.37 77.84 -5.94
C GLU A 992 44.92 78.48 -7.22
N GLU A 993 45.21 77.69 -8.26
CA GLU A 993 45.55 78.17 -9.60
C GLU A 993 44.39 78.96 -10.25
N GLU A 994 43.15 78.47 -10.21
CA GLU A 994 41.96 79.24 -10.65
C GLU A 994 41.78 80.54 -9.82
N GLU A 995 42.14 80.55 -8.53
CA GLU A 995 42.05 81.73 -7.65
C GLU A 995 43.11 82.78 -8.00
N GLU A 996 44.36 82.34 -8.27
CA GLU A 996 45.47 83.20 -8.72
C GLU A 996 45.21 83.80 -10.11
N GLU A 997 44.76 83.01 -11.09
CA GLU A 997 44.40 83.50 -12.42
C GLU A 997 43.31 84.60 -12.36
N VAL A 998 42.34 84.44 -11.46
CA VAL A 998 41.26 85.41 -11.26
C VAL A 998 41.74 86.66 -10.52
N TYR A 999 42.66 86.51 -9.57
CA TYR A 999 43.28 87.63 -8.85
C TYR A 999 44.16 88.48 -9.77
N ASP A 1000 44.96 87.86 -10.63
CA ASP A 1000 45.79 88.53 -11.63
C ASP A 1000 44.93 89.26 -12.68
N ALA A 1001 43.82 88.65 -13.11
CA ALA A 1001 42.83 89.29 -13.98
C ALA A 1001 42.08 90.46 -13.32
N ALA A 1002 41.88 90.43 -11.99
CA ALA A 1002 41.22 91.50 -11.22
C ALA A 1002 42.14 92.70 -10.96
N THR A 1003 43.45 92.45 -10.81
CA THR A 1003 44.46 93.45 -10.42
C THR A 1003 45.21 94.06 -11.62
N GLY A 1004 45.20 93.40 -12.78
CA GLY A 1004 45.52 93.97 -14.09
C GLY A 1004 46.87 94.68 -14.21
N SER A 1005 47.90 93.94 -14.68
CA SER A 1005 49.13 94.54 -15.23
C SER A 1005 48.93 95.18 -16.62
N ASP A 1006 47.71 95.22 -17.16
CA ASP A 1006 47.40 95.76 -18.49
C ASP A 1006 46.40 96.94 -18.40
N ARG A 1007 46.80 98.11 -18.90
CA ARG A 1007 46.16 99.43 -18.68
C ARG A 1007 44.84 99.65 -19.44
N THR A 1008 44.09 98.59 -19.75
CA THR A 1008 42.84 98.66 -20.53
C THR A 1008 41.66 97.90 -19.90
N ALA A 1009 41.71 97.56 -18.61
CA ALA A 1009 40.59 96.90 -17.93
C ALA A 1009 39.40 97.88 -17.75
N THR A 1010 38.24 97.49 -18.26
CA THR A 1010 36.98 98.25 -18.12
C THR A 1010 36.32 97.97 -16.77
N ALA A 1011 35.43 98.85 -16.28
CA ALA A 1011 34.68 98.62 -15.04
C ALA A 1011 33.94 97.26 -15.03
N THR A 1012 33.47 96.83 -16.20
CA THR A 1012 32.86 95.51 -16.45
C THR A 1012 33.81 94.33 -16.25
N ASP A 1013 35.11 94.49 -16.50
CA ASP A 1013 36.10 93.43 -16.31
C ASP A 1013 36.39 93.21 -14.81
N SER A 1014 36.42 94.31 -14.02
CA SER A 1014 36.60 94.24 -12.56
C SER A 1014 35.41 93.57 -11.85
N GLU A 1015 34.18 93.87 -12.30
CA GLU A 1015 32.96 93.23 -11.77
C GLU A 1015 32.91 91.73 -12.12
N GLN A 1016 33.36 91.35 -13.34
CA GLN A 1016 33.45 89.95 -13.74
C GLN A 1016 34.53 89.18 -13.00
N ALA A 1017 35.67 89.82 -12.69
CA ALA A 1017 36.74 89.21 -11.92
C ALA A 1017 36.34 89.02 -10.44
N ALA A 1018 35.75 90.04 -9.80
CA ALA A 1018 35.19 89.92 -8.44
C ALA A 1018 34.12 88.81 -8.36
N PHE A 1019 33.29 88.68 -9.40
CA PHE A 1019 32.29 87.62 -9.47
C PHE A 1019 32.89 86.23 -9.64
N ARG A 1020 33.95 86.07 -10.46
CA ARG A 1020 34.71 84.82 -10.58
C ARG A 1020 35.38 84.46 -9.26
N GLN A 1021 35.94 85.44 -8.55
CA GLN A 1021 36.57 85.24 -7.24
C GLN A 1021 35.56 84.70 -6.23
N GLN A 1022 34.34 85.26 -6.22
CA GLN A 1022 33.25 84.77 -5.38
C GLN A 1022 32.84 83.32 -5.71
N GLN A 1023 32.92 82.90 -6.98
CA GLN A 1023 32.64 81.51 -7.38
C GLN A 1023 33.73 80.55 -6.90
N VAL A 1024 35.01 80.91 -7.06
CA VAL A 1024 36.14 80.09 -6.61
C VAL A 1024 36.12 79.93 -5.08
N GLN A 1025 35.88 81.02 -4.34
CA GLN A 1025 35.74 80.97 -2.88
C GLN A 1025 34.56 80.10 -2.43
N ALA A 1026 33.44 80.15 -3.15
CA ALA A 1026 32.29 79.29 -2.90
C ALA A 1026 32.61 77.80 -3.15
N LEU A 1027 33.38 77.47 -4.18
CA LEU A 1027 33.84 76.11 -4.45
C LEU A 1027 34.80 75.60 -3.37
N ARG A 1028 35.74 76.43 -2.91
CA ARG A 1028 36.67 76.11 -1.82
C ARG A 1028 35.93 75.72 -0.53
N SER A 1029 34.81 76.38 -0.24
CA SER A 1029 33.97 76.04 0.93
C SER A 1029 33.31 74.65 0.84
N LEU A 1030 33.14 74.09 -0.36
CA LEU A 1030 32.59 72.74 -0.54
C LEU A 1030 33.63 71.64 -0.34
N VAL A 1031 34.88 71.89 -0.74
CA VAL A 1031 36.00 70.93 -0.66
C VAL A 1031 36.53 70.80 0.78
N THR A 1032 36.33 71.82 1.61
CA THR A 1032 36.77 71.86 3.01
C THR A 1032 35.83 71.15 3.99
N VAL A 1033 34.65 70.71 3.53
CA VAL A 1033 33.64 70.02 4.34
C VAL A 1033 33.63 68.53 4.01
N LEU A 1034 33.64 67.67 5.04
CA LEU A 1034 33.49 66.22 4.86
C LEU A 1034 32.15 65.91 4.19
N ALA A 1035 32.19 65.38 2.97
CA ALA A 1035 30.97 65.07 2.25
C ALA A 1035 30.38 63.71 2.65
N LEU A 1036 29.06 63.65 2.81
CA LEU A 1036 28.33 62.43 3.17
C LEU A 1036 27.85 61.70 1.90
N PRO A 1037 27.76 60.37 1.90
CA PRO A 1037 27.23 59.62 0.78
C PRO A 1037 25.70 59.68 0.72
N PHE A 1038 25.13 59.93 -0.46
CA PHE A 1038 23.70 59.77 -0.71
C PHE A 1038 23.46 59.10 -2.06
N SER A 1039 23.09 57.82 -2.08
CA SER A 1039 22.95 57.08 -3.33
C SER A 1039 21.48 57.06 -3.79
N PRO A 1040 21.08 57.86 -4.81
CA PRO A 1040 19.67 57.94 -5.23
C PRO A 1040 19.15 56.65 -5.88
N LEU A 1041 20.05 55.75 -6.30
CA LEU A 1041 19.76 54.44 -6.87
C LEU A 1041 20.02 53.27 -5.91
N ALA A 1042 20.29 53.55 -4.63
CA ALA A 1042 20.41 52.51 -3.61
C ALA A 1042 19.05 51.92 -3.23
N SER A 1043 19.07 50.80 -2.50
CA SER A 1043 17.86 50.25 -1.90
C SER A 1043 17.26 51.22 -0.87
N GLU A 1044 15.94 51.15 -0.69
CA GLU A 1044 15.20 52.03 0.21
C GLU A 1044 15.76 52.03 1.64
N GLY A 1045 16.15 50.85 2.16
CA GLY A 1045 16.74 50.73 3.48
C GLY A 1045 18.10 51.41 3.61
N LEU A 1046 18.93 51.39 2.55
CA LEU A 1046 20.21 52.11 2.56
C LEU A 1046 19.97 53.63 2.46
N GLN A 1047 19.03 54.08 1.64
CA GLN A 1047 18.68 55.50 1.54
C GLN A 1047 18.13 56.05 2.86
N GLN A 1048 17.28 55.30 3.57
CA GLN A 1048 16.78 55.70 4.88
C GLN A 1048 17.91 55.87 5.91
N LYS A 1049 18.91 54.99 5.90
CA LYS A 1049 20.10 55.11 6.76
C LYS A 1049 20.95 56.35 6.41
N GLN A 1050 21.22 56.57 5.12
CA GLN A 1050 21.95 57.75 4.66
C GLN A 1050 21.21 59.05 5.01
N VAL A 1051 19.89 59.09 4.81
CA VAL A 1051 19.06 60.25 5.17
C VAL A 1051 19.04 60.48 6.69
N ALA A 1052 19.01 59.43 7.51
CA ALA A 1052 19.11 59.56 8.96
C ALA A 1052 20.48 60.11 9.39
N GLU A 1053 21.57 59.70 8.74
CA GLU A 1053 22.91 60.25 8.99
C GLU A 1053 23.00 61.74 8.60
N ILE A 1054 22.47 62.10 7.42
CA ILE A 1054 22.39 63.50 6.95
C ILE A 1054 21.57 64.33 7.93
N ALA A 1055 20.40 63.84 8.35
CA ALA A 1055 19.55 64.50 9.33
C ALA A 1055 20.24 64.65 10.69
N GLY A 1056 21.06 63.69 11.10
CA GLY A 1056 21.83 63.73 12.35
C GLY A 1056 22.81 64.90 12.44
N ARG A 1057 23.31 65.40 11.30
CA ARG A 1057 24.16 66.60 11.20
C ARG A 1057 23.37 67.90 11.35
N MET A 1058 22.04 67.87 11.20
CA MET A 1058 21.19 69.06 11.32
C MET A 1058 20.74 69.28 12.77
N HIS A 1059 21.68 69.68 13.64
CA HIS A 1059 21.48 69.75 15.09
C HIS A 1059 20.28 70.60 15.53
N ARG A 1060 19.92 71.64 14.77
CA ARG A 1060 18.75 72.49 15.07
C ARG A 1060 17.43 71.71 15.13
N TYR A 1061 17.30 70.65 14.32
CA TYR A 1061 16.07 69.87 14.12
C TYR A 1061 16.06 68.51 14.83
N LYS A 1062 17.00 68.25 15.75
CA LYS A 1062 16.98 67.03 16.59
C LYS A 1062 15.71 66.91 17.44
N ASP A 1063 15.16 68.03 17.90
CA ASP A 1063 13.86 68.12 18.57
C ASP A 1063 12.88 68.92 17.68
N PRO A 1064 11.94 68.24 17.00
CA PRO A 1064 11.02 68.88 16.07
C PRO A 1064 10.09 69.91 16.74
N ALA A 1065 9.69 69.69 17.99
CA ALA A 1065 8.74 70.56 18.69
C ALA A 1065 9.41 71.88 19.09
N ALA A 1066 10.62 71.80 19.66
CA ALA A 1066 11.40 72.98 20.01
C ALA A 1066 11.87 73.75 18.76
N ALA A 1067 12.18 73.05 17.66
CA ALA A 1067 12.54 73.69 16.40
C ALA A 1067 11.38 74.48 15.78
N ALA A 1068 10.15 73.90 15.77
CA ALA A 1068 8.97 74.57 15.22
C ALA A 1068 8.66 75.91 15.91
N TRP A 1069 8.77 75.96 17.25
CA TRP A 1069 8.56 77.20 18.01
C TRP A 1069 9.61 78.27 17.69
N ARG A 1070 10.90 77.89 17.60
CA ARG A 1070 12.00 78.80 17.23
C ARG A 1070 11.81 79.35 15.82
N ASP A 1071 11.41 78.49 14.90
CA ASP A 1071 11.19 78.83 13.50
C ASP A 1071 10.04 79.84 13.32
N GLU A 1072 8.94 79.71 14.07
CA GLU A 1072 7.84 80.69 14.03
C GLU A 1072 8.26 82.07 14.57
N ALA A 1073 9.08 82.11 15.62
CA ALA A 1073 9.64 83.35 16.14
C ALA A 1073 10.60 84.01 15.13
N ASP A 1074 11.46 83.22 14.50
CA ASP A 1074 12.41 83.68 13.49
C ASP A 1074 11.72 84.18 12.21
N ASP A 1075 10.59 83.60 11.81
CA ASP A 1075 9.80 84.05 10.65
C ASP A 1075 9.25 85.47 10.86
N LYS A 1076 8.66 85.73 12.04
CA LYS A 1076 8.10 87.06 12.38
C LYS A 1076 9.19 88.15 12.33
N LEU A 1077 10.39 87.83 12.80
CA LEU A 1077 11.55 88.72 12.72
C LEU A 1077 12.04 88.95 11.28
N THR A 1078 12.08 87.87 10.48
CA THR A 1078 12.53 87.93 9.08
C THR A 1078 11.56 88.77 8.25
N GLU A 1079 10.26 88.62 8.45
CA GLU A 1079 9.22 89.38 7.76
C GLU A 1079 9.23 90.87 8.10
N ALA A 1080 9.39 91.22 9.37
CA ALA A 1080 9.57 92.61 9.78
C ALA A 1080 10.80 93.25 9.10
N SER A 1081 11.91 92.51 9.01
CA SER A 1081 13.13 92.99 8.36
C SER A 1081 13.04 93.15 6.84
N LEU A 1082 12.19 92.35 6.17
CA LEU A 1082 11.95 92.45 4.73
C LEU A 1082 11.02 93.62 4.39
N GLN A 1083 10.11 93.97 5.31
CA GLN A 1083 9.26 95.16 5.19
C GLN A 1083 10.06 96.47 5.39
N ASP A 1084 11.03 96.48 6.30
CA ASP A 1084 11.90 97.66 6.53
C ASP A 1084 12.84 97.98 5.34
N VAL A 1085 13.28 96.97 4.58
CA VAL A 1085 14.16 97.16 3.41
C VAL A 1085 13.40 97.70 2.20
N ALA A 1086 12.07 97.52 2.13
CA ALA A 1086 11.22 98.06 1.06
C ALA A 1086 10.90 99.57 1.23
N GLY A 1087 11.31 100.20 2.34
CA GLY A 1087 10.95 101.57 2.70
C GLY A 1087 11.73 102.70 2.03
N VAL A 1088 12.73 102.43 1.17
CA VAL A 1088 13.54 103.49 0.54
C VAL A 1088 13.66 103.29 -0.97
N GLY A 1089 12.88 104.05 -1.76
CA GLY A 1089 13.19 104.37 -3.16
C GLY A 1089 12.19 103.91 -4.26
N ARG A 1090 11.18 104.76 -4.51
CA ARG A 1090 10.40 104.98 -5.76
C ARG A 1090 9.73 103.81 -6.52
N ARG A 1091 8.38 103.91 -6.54
CA ARG A 1091 7.40 103.64 -7.63
C ARG A 1091 7.89 102.90 -8.90
N GLY A 1092 7.32 101.72 -9.13
CA GLY A 1092 7.11 101.16 -10.47
C GLY A 1092 7.30 99.64 -10.56
N SER A 1093 6.20 98.92 -10.81
CA SER A 1093 6.14 97.58 -11.40
C SER A 1093 6.71 96.38 -10.60
N MET A 1094 5.88 95.77 -9.73
CA MET A 1094 5.88 94.29 -9.55
C MET A 1094 4.65 93.79 -8.76
N ALA A 1095 3.45 94.24 -9.14
CA ALA A 1095 2.19 93.66 -8.67
C ALA A 1095 1.31 93.30 -9.87
N SER A 1096 1.78 92.33 -10.67
CA SER A 1096 0.96 91.67 -11.70
C SER A 1096 1.51 90.26 -11.89
N CYS A 1097 0.99 89.32 -11.09
CA CYS A 1097 0.94 87.89 -11.43
C CYS A 1097 0.15 87.07 -10.38
N TYR A 1098 -0.80 87.66 -9.64
CA TYR A 1098 -1.68 86.90 -8.74
C TYR A 1098 -3.13 87.39 -8.83
N SER A 1099 -3.80 86.98 -9.90
CA SER A 1099 -5.24 86.72 -10.03
C SER A 1099 -5.38 86.01 -11.38
N GLN A 1100 -6.00 84.85 -11.55
CA GLN A 1100 -7.40 84.54 -11.31
C GLN A 1100 -7.58 83.01 -11.39
N VAL A 1101 -8.29 82.38 -10.45
CA VAL A 1101 -9.23 81.29 -10.74
C VAL A 1101 -10.37 81.42 -9.73
N THR A 1102 -11.56 81.65 -10.25
CA THR A 1102 -12.84 81.72 -9.56
C THR A 1102 -13.25 80.35 -9.01
N ALA A 1103 -13.71 80.31 -7.76
CA ALA A 1103 -14.43 79.16 -7.22
C ALA A 1103 -15.95 79.37 -7.42
N PRO A 1104 -16.75 78.34 -7.75
CA PRO A 1104 -18.20 78.44 -7.70
C PRO A 1104 -18.72 78.27 -6.26
N ASP A 1105 -19.77 79.03 -5.97
CA ASP A 1105 -20.50 79.08 -4.72
C ASP A 1105 -21.14 77.74 -4.31
N GLY A 1106 -21.24 77.54 -2.99
CA GLY A 1106 -22.24 76.67 -2.36
C GLY A 1106 -21.65 75.56 -1.47
N ALA A 1107 -21.47 75.85 -0.18
CA ALA A 1107 -21.71 74.88 0.90
C ALA A 1107 -21.79 75.58 2.25
N GLU A 1108 -22.80 75.17 3.00
CA GLU A 1108 -23.31 75.74 4.24
C GLU A 1108 -22.39 75.56 5.46
N SER A 1109 -22.70 76.40 6.45
CA SER A 1109 -22.20 76.44 7.83
C SER A 1109 -22.23 75.10 8.57
N ILE A 1110 -21.13 74.72 9.25
CA ILE A 1110 -21.15 74.04 10.56
C ILE A 1110 -19.98 74.52 11.44
N VAL A 1111 -20.34 74.84 12.69
CA VAL A 1111 -19.65 75.40 13.88
C VAL A 1111 -18.53 74.47 14.43
N PRO A 1112 -17.52 74.99 15.18
CA PRO A 1112 -16.33 74.24 15.58
C PRO A 1112 -16.52 73.46 16.90
N ILE A 1113 -15.84 72.31 17.03
CA ILE A 1113 -15.68 71.63 18.32
C ILE A 1113 -14.20 71.58 18.68
N ALA A 1114 -13.90 72.20 19.83
CA ALA A 1114 -12.63 72.20 20.52
C ALA A 1114 -12.40 70.90 21.32
N SER A 1115 -11.12 70.55 21.45
CA SER A 1115 -10.42 69.90 22.59
C SER A 1115 -11.07 68.74 23.36
N ILE A 1116 -10.30 67.66 23.58
CA ILE A 1116 -10.27 66.91 24.85
C ILE A 1116 -8.88 66.25 25.02
N GLU A 1117 -8.25 66.58 26.14
CA GLU A 1117 -7.10 65.91 26.78
C GLU A 1117 -7.56 64.68 27.62
N SER A 1118 -6.58 63.87 28.03
CA SER A 1118 -6.64 62.66 28.87
C SER A 1118 -6.92 61.37 28.08
N ILE A 1119 -6.10 60.32 28.19
CA ILE A 1119 -5.93 59.49 29.38
C ILE A 1119 -4.49 58.91 29.43
N ARG A 1120 -3.85 59.04 30.59
CA ARG A 1120 -2.74 58.18 31.07
C ARG A 1120 -3.34 56.88 31.62
N SER A 1121 -2.72 55.75 31.29
CA SER A 1121 -2.30 54.65 32.19
C SER A 1121 -2.45 53.27 31.52
N MET A 1122 -1.33 52.58 31.36
CA MET A 1122 -1.12 51.18 31.78
C MET A 1122 0.30 50.75 31.38
N GLN A 1123 1.11 50.43 32.38
CA GLN A 1123 2.44 49.82 32.28
C GLN A 1123 2.32 48.34 31.86
N PRO A 1124 3.40 47.75 31.30
CA PRO A 1124 3.70 46.33 31.48
C PRO A 1124 4.93 46.16 32.39
N ASN A 1125 4.82 45.24 33.35
CA ASN A 1125 5.89 44.81 34.24
C ASN A 1125 6.84 43.82 33.51
N PRO A 1126 8.16 43.88 33.72
CA PRO A 1126 9.13 42.94 33.15
C PRO A 1126 9.49 41.85 34.16
N ASP A 1127 9.44 40.58 33.74
CA ASP A 1127 10.27 39.51 34.31
C ASP A 1127 10.12 38.26 33.42
N GLN A 1128 11.12 37.99 32.59
CA GLN A 1128 11.69 36.65 32.42
C GLN A 1128 12.92 36.73 31.51
N SER A 1129 14.04 36.42 32.14
CA SER A 1129 15.38 36.25 31.60
C SER A 1129 15.49 35.10 30.60
N PHE A 1130 16.19 35.34 29.50
CA PHE A 1130 17.06 34.32 28.89
C PHE A 1130 18.34 35.01 28.39
N SER A 1131 19.47 34.58 28.95
CA SER A 1131 20.83 34.87 28.49
C SER A 1131 21.38 33.64 27.76
N VAL A 1132 21.98 33.91 26.59
CA VAL A 1132 22.91 33.11 25.76
C VAL A 1132 22.43 31.77 25.23
#